data_AF-D8PTI2-F1
#
_entry.id   AF-D8PTI2-F1
#
_cell.length_a   1.000
_cell.length_b   1.000
_cell.length_c   1.000
_cell.angle_alpha   90.00
_cell.angle_beta   90.00
_cell.angle_gamma   90.00
#
_symmetry.space_group_name_H-M   'P 1'
#
loop_
_entity.id
_entity.type
_entity.pdbx_description
1 polymer ?
#
loop_
_entity_poly.entity_id
_entity_poly.type
_entity_poly.pdbx_seq_one_letter_code
_entity_poly.pdbx_strand_id
1 'polypeptide(L)'
;MADVELASIAVGGRLQQRQTASDRVRPVPPLAAPVLAEILGINPRALPPPPPALSATSGTLGAPQAPPTVAQRARPEAGKLRTRDAEDRARKRNQENRDRNEAARQERLRADLEAAAKAKAAARRAQEAAKVTAIDRALDLLKGAGVTLGDFLQDTLSDRHEEAWRYHQLFSDEAVVSKVVDAMASKRNRAKARHRVESAMLEVIARVVEHEATAITKSGVLRPPSKVDEDFVLGFKFTNLVELINPECPSIVTLLRRIVQTPRQTDQCSEAKLEHKEFITSMYTALLLGERSQHNSWFRHVFGLYLYSEGASRQLITVLNHLGITVSYVTLAGGGALPALPETSATERHEGENEPAEDEVDDPTLVEDHSHPRAHEQGASGGKMGTLQKLTLEMRKVARRMAKKNSFLLVYDNINMMWRVAEQIVGRTGGLNGNPRALSLTQCRTTDSMQNGTCATALPLFNAKAEDLRTSTLEKRFDEARELQIEDLLLTPQYYARLRKLFVHCVMRIIVRRGGQVLQAKFGKKLKQTEPRTNSRIAPHTTSVHPLPARPINENSKTGNADVIREFMEELGQPTTATEFADEVRLVAGDQLSMARLREVGEVRAENEGGASSLRHILYTPGLFHYRINATTALLLAYLGKKNRDISNPASLHAHNTILRCKPIVATSLPSFRTSEDVINESKDTRILDCALRVSGKASLAEYVADPDLDWATLKGHADAIVDRYADARVAERHRRERERGNEDAGDQVFESAVLFLRDALLLQEFKDAIKSGDSGRVLTVLESWVFSYRGLGRVQYANEVLILLHNYKIVWPKKIRDILLQNWLVNTTGRPNGFLEVDRLQEHLNYWIKNYFQAHGSNASWNWLGAISPCVVILRSLSNEISSTLGARQGKRHATPDRTKDIDELMASLARHKVYEYCPGRRFDADDTSQVDDVIALGLNKLMKGGATLPLAHHNASFKALQAAYRIPPLVGTSSSAREATSQAADEEAPARAAPATAPGSSSLAAAIDEVMDRPHIEVLNDEENLWAAMEREALADFSGDEEDPYAPDLDADWVPDEDDDIMSNKDSDIDDSGEDAEGMGGGEDTEDGEDEENVF
;
A
#
# COMPACT_ATOMS: atom_id res chain seq x y z
N MET A 1 -69.02 -17.62 -3.21
CA MET A 1 -70.00 -16.61 -3.66
C MET A 1 -69.33 -15.77 -4.74
N ALA A 2 -70.09 -15.34 -5.74
CA ALA A 2 -69.99 -14.11 -6.56
C ALA A 2 -68.59 -13.51 -6.85
N ASP A 3 -68.18 -13.25 -8.10
CA ASP A 3 -68.82 -12.40 -9.14
C ASP A 3 -68.89 -10.91 -8.74
N VAL A 4 -68.64 -9.89 -9.61
CA VAL A 4 -68.14 -9.84 -11.00
C VAL A 4 -67.63 -8.40 -11.30
N GLU A 5 -66.74 -8.28 -12.28
CA GLU A 5 -66.36 -7.14 -13.17
C GLU A 5 -66.67 -5.61 -12.92
N LEU A 6 -65.77 -4.79 -13.53
CA LEU A 6 -66.01 -3.55 -14.33
C LEU A 6 -66.25 -2.14 -13.70
N ALA A 7 -65.27 -1.26 -14.02
CA ALA A 7 -65.40 0.01 -14.80
C ALA A 7 -65.80 1.40 -14.20
N SER A 8 -64.76 2.24 -14.08
CA SER A 8 -64.52 3.46 -14.93
C SER A 8 -65.19 4.83 -14.63
N ILE A 9 -64.61 5.88 -15.26
CA ILE A 9 -65.05 7.30 -15.39
C ILE A 9 -64.90 8.13 -14.07
N ALA A 10 -63.94 9.07 -13.88
CA ALA A 10 -63.60 10.34 -14.58
C ALA A 10 -64.55 11.52 -14.21
N VAL A 11 -64.18 12.83 -14.16
CA VAL A 11 -62.91 13.56 -14.42
C VAL A 11 -62.97 14.98 -13.78
N GLY A 12 -61.83 15.68 -13.62
CA GLY A 12 -61.79 17.16 -13.74
C GLY A 12 -60.99 17.98 -12.72
N GLY A 13 -60.03 18.80 -13.19
CA GLY A 13 -59.31 19.80 -12.38
C GLY A 13 -58.04 20.36 -13.04
N ARG A 14 -58.10 21.59 -13.58
CA ARG A 14 -56.94 22.40 -14.04
C ARG A 14 -57.02 23.78 -13.32
N LEU A 15 -56.08 24.73 -13.33
CA LEU A 15 -54.83 24.96 -14.08
C LEU A 15 -54.06 26.11 -13.39
N GLN A 16 -52.71 26.13 -13.37
CA GLN A 16 -51.92 27.36 -13.59
C GLN A 16 -50.43 27.07 -13.86
N GLN A 17 -49.70 28.07 -14.41
CA GLN A 17 -48.30 27.99 -14.85
C GLN A 17 -47.46 29.15 -14.29
N ARG A 18 -46.12 28.98 -14.25
CA ARG A 18 -45.14 30.07 -14.44
C ARG A 18 -43.90 29.59 -15.22
N GLN A 19 -43.20 30.53 -15.85
CA GLN A 19 -41.91 30.42 -16.59
C GLN A 19 -40.85 31.30 -15.86
N THR A 20 -39.58 31.50 -16.21
CA THR A 20 -38.68 31.45 -17.41
C THR A 20 -37.23 31.34 -16.90
N ALA A 21 -36.15 30.94 -17.60
CA ALA A 21 -35.81 30.33 -18.91
C ALA A 21 -34.32 29.80 -18.76
N SER A 22 -33.35 29.72 -19.69
CA SER A 22 -33.19 30.02 -21.13
C SER A 22 -31.91 29.33 -21.68
N ASP A 23 -31.58 29.65 -22.95
CA ASP A 23 -30.35 29.51 -23.77
C ASP A 23 -29.00 29.20 -23.05
N ARG A 24 -28.01 28.50 -23.66
CA ARG A 24 -27.52 28.61 -25.05
C ARG A 24 -26.81 27.34 -25.58
N VAL A 25 -26.90 27.10 -26.88
CA VAL A 25 -25.95 26.29 -27.68
C VAL A 25 -25.65 27.03 -29.00
N ARG A 26 -24.44 26.84 -29.59
CA ARG A 26 -24.03 27.39 -30.90
C ARG A 26 -23.65 26.26 -31.90
N PRO A 27 -23.65 26.52 -33.23
CA PRO A 27 -23.78 25.47 -34.27
C PRO A 27 -22.63 25.47 -35.32
N VAL A 28 -22.89 24.87 -36.51
CA VAL A 28 -22.26 25.11 -37.85
C VAL A 28 -20.98 24.29 -38.21
N PRO A 29 -20.83 23.71 -39.44
CA PRO A 29 -21.83 23.32 -40.48
C PRO A 29 -21.41 22.01 -41.28
N PRO A 30 -21.51 21.80 -42.64
CA PRO A 30 -21.64 20.43 -43.23
C PRO A 30 -20.60 20.09 -44.34
N LEU A 31 -20.84 18.99 -45.08
CA LEU A 31 -20.21 18.69 -46.39
C LEU A 31 -21.13 17.82 -47.28
N ALA A 32 -20.84 17.68 -48.58
CA ALA A 32 -21.77 17.17 -49.60
C ALA A 32 -21.17 16.11 -50.54
N ALA A 33 -22.05 15.44 -51.30
CA ALA A 33 -21.73 14.57 -52.44
C ALA A 33 -21.70 15.37 -53.76
N PRO A 34 -21.35 14.80 -54.95
CA PRO A 34 -21.02 13.40 -55.27
C PRO A 34 -19.73 13.23 -56.13
N VAL A 35 -19.49 11.99 -56.64
CA VAL A 35 -19.04 11.62 -58.01
C VAL A 35 -18.22 10.31 -57.99
N LEU A 36 -18.76 9.24 -58.57
CA LEU A 36 -18.11 8.42 -59.62
C LEU A 36 -19.01 7.26 -60.09
N ALA A 37 -19.38 7.32 -61.36
CA ALA A 37 -19.71 6.18 -62.20
C ALA A 37 -18.89 6.34 -63.51
N GLU A 38 -18.96 5.40 -64.44
CA GLU A 38 -18.22 5.38 -65.72
C GLU A 38 -16.72 5.04 -65.66
N ILE A 39 -16.42 3.77 -65.36
CA ILE A 39 -15.54 2.97 -66.21
C ILE A 39 -16.32 1.68 -66.53
N LEU A 40 -17.18 1.57 -67.56
CA LEU A 40 -17.09 1.78 -69.03
C LEU A 40 -17.08 0.42 -69.77
N GLY A 41 -17.92 0.25 -70.81
CA GLY A 41 -17.93 -0.94 -71.70
C GLY A 41 -19.25 -1.72 -71.78
N ILE A 42 -20.40 -1.13 -72.14
CA ILE A 42 -20.86 -0.79 -73.51
C ILE A 42 -21.23 -2.02 -74.40
N ASN A 43 -22.48 -2.08 -74.89
CA ASN A 43 -22.80 -2.31 -76.31
C ASN A 43 -24.29 -1.96 -76.67
N PRO A 44 -24.64 -1.65 -77.95
CA PRO A 44 -25.77 -0.74 -78.25
C PRO A 44 -26.73 -1.15 -79.41
N ARG A 45 -27.83 -0.38 -79.62
CA ARG A 45 -28.56 -0.19 -80.92
C ARG A 45 -29.75 0.81 -80.79
N ALA A 46 -30.28 1.41 -81.86
CA ALA A 46 -29.74 2.61 -82.54
C ALA A 46 -30.84 3.50 -83.21
N LEU A 47 -30.46 4.76 -83.52
CA LEU A 47 -31.14 5.94 -84.10
C LEU A 47 -31.83 5.77 -85.50
N PRO A 48 -32.76 6.68 -85.97
CA PRO A 48 -32.46 8.09 -86.39
C PRO A 48 -33.48 9.26 -86.09
N PRO A 49 -33.07 10.55 -86.22
CA PRO A 49 -33.85 11.82 -86.02
C PRO A 49 -34.18 12.53 -87.38
N PRO A 50 -34.44 13.87 -87.58
CA PRO A 50 -34.67 15.09 -86.73
C PRO A 50 -35.96 15.86 -87.18
N PRO A 51 -36.04 17.22 -87.46
CA PRO A 51 -35.67 18.50 -86.79
C PRO A 51 -36.95 19.37 -86.44
N PRO A 52 -36.98 20.74 -86.27
CA PRO A 52 -35.97 21.80 -86.07
C PRO A 52 -36.23 22.66 -84.78
N ALA A 53 -35.85 23.96 -84.75
CA ALA A 53 -35.92 24.83 -83.55
C ALA A 53 -36.21 26.34 -83.82
N LEU A 54 -36.44 27.08 -82.71
CA LEU A 54 -36.34 28.54 -82.48
C LEU A 54 -37.46 29.55 -82.89
N SER A 55 -37.76 30.43 -81.91
CA SER A 55 -38.27 31.82 -81.97
C SER A 55 -39.74 32.16 -82.32
N ALA A 56 -40.40 32.90 -81.41
CA ALA A 56 -41.46 33.90 -81.65
C ALA A 56 -41.76 34.68 -80.34
N THR A 57 -42.46 35.83 -80.40
CA THR A 57 -42.71 36.75 -79.27
C THR A 57 -44.20 36.93 -78.94
N SER A 58 -44.51 37.27 -77.67
CA SER A 58 -45.73 37.99 -77.20
C SER A 58 -47.15 37.46 -77.56
N GLY A 59 -48.03 37.26 -76.57
CA GLY A 59 -49.47 37.09 -76.83
C GLY A 59 -50.34 36.91 -75.58
N THR A 60 -51.16 37.92 -75.28
CA THR A 60 -52.07 38.03 -74.12
C THR A 60 -53.38 37.22 -74.24
N LEU A 61 -53.98 36.92 -73.07
CA LEU A 61 -55.41 36.58 -72.84
C LEU A 61 -55.92 35.20 -73.33
N GLY A 62 -56.97 34.61 -72.73
CA GLY A 62 -57.82 35.10 -71.63
C GLY A 62 -58.75 34.02 -71.04
N ALA A 63 -59.55 34.39 -70.03
CA ALA A 63 -60.47 33.49 -69.29
C ALA A 63 -61.89 33.40 -69.92
N PRO A 64 -62.70 32.37 -69.60
CA PRO A 64 -64.02 32.16 -70.21
C PRO A 64 -65.22 32.59 -69.31
N GLN A 65 -66.42 32.61 -69.92
CA GLN A 65 -67.78 32.72 -69.33
C GLN A 65 -68.23 34.13 -68.85
N ALA A 66 -69.46 34.60 -69.09
CA ALA A 66 -70.55 34.17 -70.01
C ALA A 66 -71.47 35.38 -70.41
N PRO A 67 -72.80 35.31 -70.71
CA PRO A 67 -73.38 35.86 -71.95
C PRO A 67 -74.43 36.99 -71.71
N PRO A 68 -75.36 37.34 -72.64
CA PRO A 68 -75.10 38.08 -73.89
C PRO A 68 -75.95 39.37 -74.10
N THR A 69 -75.57 40.16 -75.11
CA THR A 69 -76.38 41.13 -75.90
C THR A 69 -77.01 42.43 -75.29
N VAL A 70 -76.42 43.58 -75.70
CA VAL A 70 -77.05 44.84 -76.19
C VAL A 70 -77.89 45.75 -75.25
N ALA A 71 -77.29 46.90 -74.85
CA ALA A 71 -77.85 48.27 -74.95
C ALA A 71 -76.78 49.34 -74.54
N GLN A 72 -77.02 50.65 -74.69
CA GLN A 72 -76.02 51.73 -74.49
C GLN A 72 -76.30 52.73 -73.32
N ARG A 73 -75.22 53.38 -72.83
CA ARG A 73 -75.10 54.70 -72.11
C ARG A 73 -75.28 54.86 -70.57
N ALA A 74 -74.14 54.87 -69.86
CA ALA A 74 -73.56 55.96 -69.00
C ALA A 74 -74.06 56.37 -67.56
N ARG A 75 -73.15 56.20 -66.56
CA ARG A 75 -72.72 57.09 -65.39
C ARG A 75 -73.73 57.67 -64.33
N PRO A 76 -73.31 58.08 -63.08
CA PRO A 76 -72.33 57.51 -62.09
C PRO A 76 -72.64 57.73 -60.54
N GLU A 77 -71.72 57.31 -59.65
CA GLU A 77 -71.29 57.90 -58.31
C GLU A 77 -71.76 57.50 -56.84
N ALA A 78 -70.76 57.16 -55.99
CA ALA A 78 -70.34 57.66 -54.62
C ALA A 78 -71.01 57.39 -53.21
N GLY A 79 -70.48 56.40 -52.44
CA GLY A 79 -69.70 56.48 -51.13
C GLY A 79 -70.18 57.06 -49.75
N LYS A 80 -69.76 56.44 -48.59
CA LYS A 80 -69.31 57.05 -47.27
C LYS A 80 -69.03 56.05 -46.09
N LEU A 81 -68.51 56.53 -44.92
CA LEU A 81 -67.92 55.79 -43.75
C LEU A 81 -68.68 55.92 -42.38
N ARG A 82 -68.35 55.10 -41.36
CA ARG A 82 -68.72 55.21 -39.90
C ARG A 82 -67.62 54.72 -38.92
N THR A 83 -67.85 54.74 -37.59
CA THR A 83 -66.86 54.89 -36.49
C THR A 83 -66.59 53.67 -35.57
N ARG A 84 -65.59 53.81 -34.67
CA ARG A 84 -64.78 52.74 -34.02
C ARG A 84 -65.43 51.84 -32.96
N ASP A 85 -66.41 52.25 -32.15
CA ASP A 85 -66.87 51.42 -31.00
C ASP A 85 -67.68 50.16 -31.37
N ALA A 86 -67.89 49.94 -32.66
CA ALA A 86 -68.35 48.68 -33.22
C ALA A 86 -67.19 47.68 -33.49
N GLU A 87 -65.97 48.18 -33.69
CA GLU A 87 -64.82 47.39 -34.15
C GLU A 87 -64.33 46.39 -33.10
N ASP A 88 -64.27 46.73 -31.81
CA ASP A 88 -63.75 45.80 -30.80
C ASP A 88 -64.70 44.63 -30.48
N ARG A 89 -66.02 44.87 -30.51
CA ARG A 89 -67.01 43.78 -30.42
C ARG A 89 -67.00 42.90 -31.68
N ALA A 90 -66.73 43.47 -32.85
CA ALA A 90 -66.49 42.70 -34.07
C ALA A 90 -65.15 41.92 -34.00
N ARG A 91 -64.07 42.51 -33.47
CA ARG A 91 -62.77 41.86 -33.27
C ARG A 91 -62.88 40.67 -32.34
N LYS A 92 -63.56 40.78 -31.19
CA LYS A 92 -63.74 39.64 -30.27
C LYS A 92 -64.50 38.48 -30.93
N ARG A 93 -65.63 38.76 -31.61
CA ARG A 93 -66.36 37.72 -32.38
C ARG A 93 -65.52 37.13 -33.52
N ASN A 94 -64.72 37.94 -34.21
CA ASN A 94 -63.84 37.45 -35.27
C ASN A 94 -62.68 36.62 -34.73
N GLN A 95 -62.18 36.90 -33.52
CA GLN A 95 -61.20 36.04 -32.86
C GLN A 95 -61.84 34.74 -32.39
N GLU A 96 -62.98 34.78 -31.68
CA GLU A 96 -63.73 33.58 -31.28
C GLU A 96 -64.17 32.69 -32.47
N ASN A 97 -64.33 33.26 -33.67
CA ASN A 97 -64.59 32.52 -34.91
C ASN A 97 -63.29 32.02 -35.58
N ARG A 98 -62.17 32.74 -35.47
CA ARG A 98 -60.84 32.23 -35.87
C ARG A 98 -60.45 31.05 -35.00
N ASP A 99 -60.53 31.19 -33.68
CA ASP A 99 -60.19 30.15 -32.71
C ASP A 99 -61.06 28.90 -32.92
N ARG A 100 -62.36 29.07 -33.21
CA ARG A 100 -63.24 27.94 -33.61
C ARG A 100 -62.88 27.33 -34.95
N ASN A 101 -62.58 28.13 -35.97
CA ASN A 101 -62.18 27.62 -37.28
C ASN A 101 -60.80 26.94 -37.23
N GLU A 102 -59.89 27.40 -36.37
CA GLU A 102 -58.56 26.85 -36.15
C GLU A 102 -58.65 25.55 -35.31
N ALA A 103 -59.48 25.52 -34.27
CA ALA A 103 -59.81 24.29 -33.54
C ALA A 103 -60.44 23.24 -34.48
N ALA A 104 -61.46 23.63 -35.27
CA ALA A 104 -62.07 22.74 -36.27
C ALA A 104 -61.09 22.34 -37.40
N ARG A 105 -60.09 23.17 -37.70
CA ARG A 105 -59.01 22.84 -38.66
C ARG A 105 -57.98 21.89 -38.04
N GLN A 106 -57.65 22.00 -36.76
CA GLN A 106 -56.81 21.03 -36.06
C GLN A 106 -57.54 19.72 -35.82
N GLU A 107 -58.84 19.75 -35.51
CA GLU A 107 -59.68 18.56 -35.39
C GLU A 107 -59.79 17.83 -36.74
N ARG A 108 -60.04 18.57 -37.83
CA ARG A 108 -59.94 18.01 -39.19
C ARG A 108 -58.56 17.47 -39.50
N LEU A 109 -57.48 18.22 -39.26
CA LEU A 109 -56.11 17.74 -39.47
C LEU A 109 -55.80 16.47 -38.66
N ARG A 110 -56.32 16.36 -37.43
CA ARG A 110 -56.16 15.18 -36.57
C ARG A 110 -56.99 14.00 -37.07
N ALA A 111 -58.20 14.25 -37.55
CA ALA A 111 -59.04 13.24 -38.21
C ALA A 111 -58.46 12.80 -39.56
N ASP A 112 -57.87 13.70 -40.34
CA ASP A 112 -57.18 13.44 -41.61
C ASP A 112 -55.88 12.67 -41.37
N LEU A 113 -55.13 12.98 -40.30
CA LEU A 113 -53.96 12.22 -39.87
C LEU A 113 -54.34 10.83 -39.34
N GLU A 114 -55.44 10.69 -38.59
CA GLU A 114 -55.98 9.39 -38.20
C GLU A 114 -56.50 8.60 -39.42
N ALA A 115 -57.16 9.26 -40.37
CA ALA A 115 -57.64 8.63 -41.60
C ALA A 115 -56.47 8.21 -42.48
N ALA A 116 -55.41 9.03 -42.60
CA ALA A 116 -54.17 8.68 -43.28
C ALA A 116 -53.42 7.55 -42.56
N ALA A 117 -53.40 7.52 -41.23
CA ALA A 117 -52.80 6.43 -40.46
C ALA A 117 -53.61 5.12 -40.62
N LYS A 118 -54.94 5.18 -40.56
CA LYS A 118 -55.84 4.05 -40.81
C LYS A 118 -55.74 3.57 -42.26
N ALA A 119 -55.64 4.47 -43.24
CA ALA A 119 -55.42 4.15 -44.65
C ALA A 119 -54.04 3.55 -44.90
N LYS A 120 -52.97 4.07 -44.26
CA LYS A 120 -51.61 3.51 -44.33
C LYS A 120 -51.54 2.13 -43.67
N ALA A 121 -52.25 1.93 -42.56
CA ALA A 121 -52.38 0.61 -41.91
C ALA A 121 -53.22 -0.36 -42.74
N ALA A 122 -54.29 0.09 -43.40
CA ALA A 122 -55.10 -0.71 -44.31
C ALA A 122 -54.32 -1.08 -45.59
N ALA A 123 -53.59 -0.14 -46.18
CA ALA A 123 -52.70 -0.36 -47.31
C ALA A 123 -51.57 -1.33 -46.94
N ARG A 124 -50.95 -1.18 -45.76
CA ARG A 124 -50.01 -2.16 -45.23
C ARG A 124 -50.65 -3.53 -45.09
N ARG A 125 -51.83 -3.67 -44.46
CA ARG A 125 -52.55 -4.95 -44.34
C ARG A 125 -52.89 -5.57 -45.70
N ALA A 126 -53.28 -4.76 -46.68
CA ALA A 126 -53.53 -5.23 -48.05
C ALA A 126 -52.25 -5.69 -48.74
N GLN A 127 -51.12 -5.00 -48.53
CA GLN A 127 -49.80 -5.41 -49.02
C GLN A 127 -49.29 -6.68 -48.32
N GLU A 128 -49.51 -6.80 -47.00
CA GLU A 128 -49.20 -8.00 -46.19
C GLU A 128 -50.03 -9.20 -46.70
N ALA A 129 -51.33 -9.02 -46.94
CA ALA A 129 -52.20 -10.06 -47.50
C ALA A 129 -51.81 -10.44 -48.94
N ALA A 130 -51.46 -9.46 -49.78
CA ALA A 130 -50.98 -9.71 -51.14
C ALA A 130 -49.63 -10.45 -51.14
N LYS A 131 -48.73 -10.16 -50.19
CA LYS A 131 -47.50 -10.93 -49.96
C LYS A 131 -47.82 -12.38 -49.57
N VAL A 132 -48.75 -12.61 -48.64
CA VAL A 132 -49.19 -13.98 -48.28
C VAL A 132 -49.72 -14.72 -49.51
N THR A 133 -50.65 -14.12 -50.27
CA THR A 133 -51.18 -14.73 -51.51
C THR A 133 -50.09 -15.00 -52.57
N ALA A 134 -49.02 -14.20 -52.62
CA ALA A 134 -47.89 -14.44 -53.51
C ALA A 134 -46.99 -15.59 -53.00
N ILE A 135 -46.78 -15.70 -51.68
CA ILE A 135 -46.04 -16.79 -51.03
C ILE A 135 -46.79 -18.12 -51.22
N ASP A 136 -48.11 -18.15 -51.00
CA ASP A 136 -48.94 -19.34 -51.21
C ASP A 136 -48.80 -19.88 -52.64
N ARG A 137 -48.87 -19.00 -53.65
CA ARG A 137 -48.65 -19.34 -55.07
C ARG A 137 -47.24 -19.86 -55.35
N ALA A 138 -46.22 -19.31 -54.69
CA ALA A 138 -44.85 -19.80 -54.83
C ALA A 138 -44.67 -21.19 -54.21
N LEU A 139 -45.30 -21.46 -53.06
CA LEU A 139 -45.30 -22.77 -52.42
C LEU A 139 -46.03 -23.83 -53.25
N ASP A 140 -47.16 -23.48 -53.89
CA ASP A 140 -47.86 -24.36 -54.84
C ASP A 140 -47.02 -24.67 -56.09
N LEU A 141 -46.23 -23.70 -56.60
CA LEU A 141 -45.31 -23.93 -57.71
C LEU A 141 -44.16 -24.88 -57.34
N LEU A 142 -43.52 -24.69 -56.18
CA LEU A 142 -42.48 -25.60 -55.67
C LEU A 142 -43.02 -27.03 -55.51
N LYS A 143 -44.20 -27.15 -54.88
CA LYS A 143 -44.91 -28.42 -54.69
C LYS A 143 -45.28 -29.09 -56.02
N GLY A 144 -45.70 -28.32 -57.02
CA GLY A 144 -45.99 -28.81 -58.37
C GLY A 144 -44.75 -29.29 -59.13
N ALA A 145 -43.58 -28.72 -58.83
CA ALA A 145 -42.28 -29.14 -59.38
C ALA A 145 -41.63 -30.31 -58.59
N GLY A 146 -42.22 -30.75 -57.48
CA GLY A 146 -41.64 -31.77 -56.59
C GLY A 146 -40.48 -31.27 -55.72
N VAL A 147 -40.25 -29.96 -55.67
CA VAL A 147 -39.17 -29.29 -54.92
C VAL A 147 -39.70 -28.91 -53.54
N THR A 148 -38.96 -29.21 -52.46
CA THR A 148 -39.35 -28.76 -51.11
C THR A 148 -38.86 -27.34 -50.83
N LEU A 149 -39.47 -26.70 -49.84
CA LEU A 149 -38.98 -25.41 -49.32
C LEU A 149 -37.54 -25.53 -48.77
N GLY A 150 -37.13 -26.71 -48.31
CA GLY A 150 -35.75 -26.97 -47.87
C GLY A 150 -34.76 -26.92 -49.03
N ASP A 151 -35.08 -27.60 -50.15
CA ASP A 151 -34.24 -27.60 -51.35
C ASP A 151 -34.12 -26.18 -51.94
N PHE A 152 -35.23 -25.44 -51.97
CA PHE A 152 -35.25 -24.04 -52.41
C PHE A 152 -34.41 -23.13 -51.51
N LEU A 153 -34.48 -23.27 -50.18
CA LEU A 153 -33.64 -22.51 -49.24
C LEU A 153 -32.16 -22.91 -49.33
N GLN A 154 -31.84 -24.17 -49.58
CA GLN A 154 -30.47 -24.64 -49.75
C GLN A 154 -29.85 -24.11 -51.06
N ASP A 155 -30.62 -24.09 -52.15
CA ASP A 155 -30.17 -23.58 -53.45
C ASP A 155 -30.00 -22.04 -53.43
N THR A 156 -30.97 -21.32 -52.86
CA THR A 156 -30.94 -19.83 -52.77
C THR A 156 -29.90 -19.28 -51.80
N LEU A 157 -29.53 -20.02 -50.75
CA LEU A 157 -28.46 -19.64 -49.82
C LEU A 157 -27.07 -20.10 -50.25
N SER A 158 -26.96 -20.97 -51.26
CA SER A 158 -25.68 -21.41 -51.83
C SER A 158 -24.95 -20.27 -52.56
N ASP A 159 -23.69 -20.51 -52.91
CA ASP A 159 -22.83 -19.55 -53.61
C ASP A 159 -23.20 -19.36 -55.10
N ARG A 160 -24.33 -19.93 -55.54
CA ARG A 160 -24.97 -19.56 -56.82
C ARG A 160 -25.41 -18.09 -56.85
N HIS A 161 -25.67 -17.48 -55.69
CA HIS A 161 -26.18 -16.12 -55.59
C HIS A 161 -25.19 -15.19 -54.87
N GLU A 162 -25.01 -13.99 -55.44
CA GLU A 162 -24.17 -12.94 -54.87
C GLU A 162 -24.55 -12.59 -53.43
N GLU A 163 -23.56 -12.22 -52.63
CA GLU A 163 -23.75 -11.84 -51.22
C GLU A 163 -24.76 -10.69 -51.07
N ALA A 164 -24.63 -9.63 -51.88
CA ALA A 164 -25.56 -8.50 -51.85
C ALA A 164 -27.01 -8.92 -52.17
N TRP A 165 -27.22 -9.91 -53.05
CA TRP A 165 -28.55 -10.46 -53.30
C TRP A 165 -29.07 -11.23 -52.09
N ARG A 166 -28.27 -12.15 -51.53
CA ARG A 166 -28.63 -12.92 -50.33
C ARG A 166 -28.95 -11.98 -49.15
N TYR A 167 -28.16 -10.93 -48.97
CA TYR A 167 -28.40 -9.87 -47.99
C TYR A 167 -29.74 -9.17 -48.21
N HIS A 168 -30.00 -8.62 -49.40
CA HIS A 168 -31.24 -7.90 -49.67
C HIS A 168 -32.50 -8.75 -49.55
N GLN A 169 -32.46 -10.05 -49.93
CA GLN A 169 -33.64 -10.93 -49.88
C GLN A 169 -33.95 -11.49 -48.48
N LEU A 170 -32.96 -11.70 -47.60
CA LEU A 170 -33.18 -12.35 -46.30
C LEU A 170 -32.59 -11.61 -45.09
N PHE A 171 -31.38 -11.08 -45.18
CA PHE A 171 -30.64 -10.52 -44.03
C PHE A 171 -30.79 -9.00 -43.85
N SER A 172 -31.53 -8.33 -44.74
CA SER A 172 -31.77 -6.88 -44.73
C SER A 172 -32.73 -6.38 -43.64
N ASP A 173 -33.47 -7.28 -42.99
CA ASP A 173 -34.28 -7.03 -41.79
C ASP A 173 -33.92 -8.09 -40.75
N GLU A 174 -33.10 -7.72 -39.76
CA GLU A 174 -32.68 -8.58 -38.64
C GLU A 174 -33.88 -9.18 -37.91
N ALA A 175 -34.97 -8.42 -37.78
CA ALA A 175 -36.19 -8.87 -37.12
C ALA A 175 -37.02 -9.81 -38.01
N VAL A 176 -36.70 -10.00 -39.29
CA VAL A 176 -37.20 -11.14 -40.08
C VAL A 176 -36.37 -12.38 -39.78
N VAL A 177 -35.03 -12.27 -39.79
CA VAL A 177 -34.12 -13.39 -39.52
C VAL A 177 -34.40 -14.02 -38.15
N SER A 178 -34.46 -13.20 -37.08
CA SER A 178 -34.80 -13.65 -35.73
C SER A 178 -36.16 -14.35 -35.69
N LYS A 179 -37.21 -13.79 -36.32
CA LYS A 179 -38.54 -14.41 -36.32
C LYS A 179 -38.60 -15.72 -37.11
N VAL A 180 -37.80 -15.88 -38.15
CA VAL A 180 -37.67 -17.15 -38.89
C VAL A 180 -36.98 -18.21 -38.02
N VAL A 181 -35.86 -17.84 -37.37
CA VAL A 181 -35.14 -18.68 -36.39
C VAL A 181 -36.07 -19.13 -35.25
N ASP A 182 -36.77 -18.20 -34.62
CA ASP A 182 -37.74 -18.47 -33.54
C ASP A 182 -38.90 -19.33 -34.03
N ALA A 183 -39.39 -19.13 -35.26
CA ALA A 183 -40.45 -19.94 -35.85
C ALA A 183 -40.00 -21.38 -36.15
N MET A 184 -38.73 -21.59 -36.49
CA MET A 184 -38.16 -22.93 -36.71
C MET A 184 -37.95 -23.69 -35.38
N ALA A 185 -37.47 -23.02 -34.34
CA ALA A 185 -37.37 -23.57 -32.97
C ALA A 185 -38.71 -23.63 -32.21
N SER A 186 -39.76 -22.94 -32.69
CA SER A 186 -41.04 -22.78 -31.99
C SER A 186 -41.70 -24.09 -31.56
N LYS A 187 -42.30 -24.11 -30.37
CA LYS A 187 -43.14 -25.20 -29.83
C LYS A 187 -44.30 -25.64 -30.75
N ARG A 188 -44.64 -24.86 -31.79
CA ARG A 188 -45.57 -25.23 -32.87
C ARG A 188 -45.06 -26.41 -33.71
N ASN A 189 -43.75 -26.62 -33.79
CA ASN A 189 -43.13 -27.70 -34.56
C ASN A 189 -42.99 -28.98 -33.74
N ARG A 190 -43.06 -30.14 -34.40
CA ARG A 190 -42.85 -31.47 -33.77
C ARG A 190 -41.47 -31.53 -33.11
N ALA A 191 -41.35 -32.18 -31.95
CA ALA A 191 -40.10 -32.22 -31.18
C ALA A 191 -38.87 -32.66 -31.99
N LYS A 192 -38.99 -33.68 -32.86
CA LYS A 192 -37.90 -34.14 -33.75
C LYS A 192 -37.47 -33.12 -34.82
N ALA A 193 -38.35 -32.18 -35.17
CA ALA A 193 -38.00 -31.05 -36.05
C ALA A 193 -37.30 -29.93 -35.26
N ARG A 194 -37.84 -29.56 -34.09
CA ARG A 194 -37.21 -28.57 -33.19
C ARG A 194 -35.78 -28.97 -32.83
N HIS A 195 -35.57 -30.21 -32.37
CA HIS A 195 -34.24 -30.73 -32.04
C HIS A 195 -33.25 -30.63 -33.22
N ARG A 196 -33.68 -30.86 -34.46
CA ARG A 196 -32.79 -30.72 -35.63
C ARG A 196 -32.34 -29.27 -35.85
N VAL A 197 -33.25 -28.33 -35.65
CA VAL A 197 -32.98 -26.89 -35.75
C VAL A 197 -32.10 -26.43 -34.59
N GLU A 198 -32.46 -26.82 -33.37
CA GLU A 198 -31.73 -26.53 -32.12
C GLU A 198 -30.29 -27.07 -32.19
N SER A 199 -30.07 -28.31 -32.68
CA SER A 199 -28.73 -28.87 -32.90
C SER A 199 -27.92 -28.10 -33.96
N ALA A 200 -28.50 -27.79 -35.13
CA ALA A 200 -27.80 -27.04 -36.17
C ALA A 200 -27.41 -25.62 -35.72
N MET A 201 -28.24 -24.98 -34.87
CA MET A 201 -27.92 -23.69 -34.25
C MET A 201 -26.78 -23.81 -33.23
N LEU A 202 -26.76 -24.88 -32.43
CA LEU A 202 -25.64 -25.16 -31.52
C LEU A 202 -24.32 -25.39 -32.28
N GLU A 203 -24.34 -26.04 -33.44
CA GLU A 203 -23.15 -26.21 -34.32
C GLU A 203 -22.66 -24.88 -34.94
N VAL A 204 -23.53 -23.87 -35.10
CA VAL A 204 -23.12 -22.51 -35.48
C VAL A 204 -22.50 -21.79 -34.28
N ILE A 205 -23.18 -21.79 -33.14
CA ILE A 205 -22.73 -21.13 -31.90
C ILE A 205 -21.39 -21.69 -31.43
N ALA A 206 -21.20 -23.02 -31.48
CA ALA A 206 -19.94 -23.68 -31.12
C ALA A 206 -18.75 -23.19 -31.98
N ARG A 207 -18.96 -22.96 -33.28
CA ARG A 207 -17.93 -22.41 -34.18
C ARG A 207 -17.61 -20.94 -33.91
N VAL A 208 -18.60 -20.14 -33.51
CA VAL A 208 -18.38 -18.74 -33.08
C VAL A 208 -17.57 -18.71 -31.78
N VAL A 209 -17.95 -19.50 -30.78
CA VAL A 209 -17.23 -19.65 -29.51
C VAL A 209 -15.81 -20.16 -29.71
N GLU A 210 -15.60 -21.14 -30.60
CA GLU A 210 -14.27 -21.62 -30.99
C GLU A 210 -13.43 -20.51 -31.66
N HIS A 211 -14.05 -19.69 -32.52
CA HIS A 211 -13.36 -18.58 -33.16
C HIS A 211 -12.93 -17.51 -32.15
N GLU A 212 -13.83 -17.05 -31.27
CA GLU A 212 -13.53 -16.10 -30.18
C GLU A 212 -12.41 -16.62 -29.28
N ALA A 213 -12.54 -17.86 -28.79
CA ALA A 213 -11.53 -18.49 -27.94
C ALA A 213 -10.17 -18.67 -28.63
N THR A 214 -10.15 -18.77 -29.96
CA THR A 214 -8.91 -18.83 -30.76
C THR A 214 -8.34 -17.44 -31.07
N ALA A 215 -9.20 -16.42 -31.22
CA ALA A 215 -8.81 -15.03 -31.42
C ALA A 215 -8.09 -14.47 -30.19
N ILE A 216 -8.69 -14.59 -28.99
CA ILE A 216 -8.08 -14.09 -27.75
C ILE A 216 -6.74 -14.79 -27.41
N THR A 217 -6.64 -16.09 -27.73
CA THR A 217 -5.38 -16.85 -27.57
C THR A 217 -4.28 -16.36 -28.52
N LYS A 218 -4.65 -15.84 -29.70
CA LYS A 218 -3.75 -15.24 -30.69
C LYS A 218 -3.38 -13.79 -30.35
N SER A 219 -4.33 -12.97 -29.91
CA SER A 219 -4.05 -11.60 -29.46
C SER A 219 -3.13 -11.58 -28.24
N GLY A 220 -3.18 -12.63 -27.41
CA GLY A 220 -2.23 -12.86 -26.32
C GLY A 220 -2.51 -12.02 -25.08
N VAL A 221 -3.69 -11.41 -24.99
CA VAL A 221 -4.13 -10.55 -23.87
C VAL A 221 -4.09 -11.29 -22.51
N LEU A 222 -4.37 -12.60 -22.49
CA LEU A 222 -4.32 -13.44 -21.29
C LEU A 222 -2.97 -14.19 -21.12
N ARG A 223 -1.95 -13.85 -21.90
CA ARG A 223 -0.66 -14.54 -21.90
C ARG A 223 0.27 -13.99 -20.83
N PRO A 224 0.85 -14.84 -19.97
CA PRO A 224 1.84 -14.39 -19.00
C PRO A 224 3.03 -13.73 -19.72
N PRO A 225 3.47 -12.53 -19.29
CA PRO A 225 4.70 -11.92 -19.79
C PRO A 225 5.91 -12.87 -19.66
N SER A 226 6.85 -12.79 -20.60
CA SER A 226 8.05 -13.65 -20.64
C SER A 226 8.99 -13.43 -19.46
N LYS A 227 9.02 -12.20 -18.95
CA LYS A 227 9.70 -11.78 -17.72
C LYS A 227 8.72 -11.81 -16.56
N VAL A 228 9.17 -12.28 -15.40
CA VAL A 228 8.37 -12.34 -14.16
C VAL A 228 8.96 -11.35 -13.16
N ASP A 229 8.36 -10.18 -13.08
CA ASP A 229 8.78 -9.05 -12.26
C ASP A 229 7.56 -8.35 -11.63
N GLU A 230 7.68 -7.08 -11.24
CA GLU A 230 6.59 -6.30 -10.64
C GLU A 230 5.41 -6.11 -11.61
N ASP A 231 5.70 -5.79 -12.89
CA ASP A 231 4.68 -5.62 -13.93
C ASP A 231 3.96 -6.94 -14.25
N PHE A 232 4.64 -8.09 -14.16
CA PHE A 232 3.99 -9.40 -14.28
C PHE A 232 2.91 -9.63 -13.20
N VAL A 233 3.15 -9.19 -11.97
CA VAL A 233 2.27 -9.44 -10.82
C VAL A 233 1.19 -8.36 -10.71
N LEU A 234 1.59 -7.09 -10.73
CA LEU A 234 0.72 -5.94 -10.50
C LEU A 234 0.16 -5.33 -11.79
N GLY A 235 0.62 -5.75 -12.97
CA GLY A 235 0.04 -5.36 -14.25
C GLY A 235 -1.26 -6.10 -14.59
N PHE A 236 -1.49 -7.28 -14.02
CA PHE A 236 -2.73 -8.04 -14.21
C PHE A 236 -3.84 -7.51 -13.28
N LYS A 237 -4.41 -6.36 -13.64
CA LYS A 237 -5.49 -5.75 -12.85
C LYS A 237 -6.77 -6.57 -12.92
N PHE A 238 -7.15 -7.19 -11.80
CA PHE A 238 -8.37 -8.02 -11.73
C PHE A 238 -9.64 -7.21 -12.06
N THR A 239 -9.68 -5.92 -11.71
CA THR A 239 -10.77 -4.99 -12.07
C THR A 239 -11.00 -4.90 -13.58
N ASN A 240 -9.93 -4.96 -14.37
CA ASN A 240 -9.97 -4.76 -15.81
C ASN A 240 -10.29 -6.05 -16.58
N LEU A 241 -10.47 -7.19 -15.89
CA LEU A 241 -10.73 -8.49 -16.52
C LEU A 241 -11.99 -8.49 -17.41
N VAL A 242 -12.97 -7.64 -17.11
CA VAL A 242 -14.17 -7.41 -17.92
C VAL A 242 -13.82 -6.69 -19.23
N GLU A 243 -12.98 -5.64 -19.16
CA GLU A 243 -12.52 -4.86 -20.31
C GLU A 243 -11.63 -5.69 -21.26
N LEU A 244 -10.81 -6.60 -20.69
CA LEU A 244 -9.90 -7.46 -21.45
C LEU A 244 -10.61 -8.60 -22.20
N ILE A 245 -11.78 -9.05 -21.73
CA ILE A 245 -12.46 -10.25 -22.24
C ILE A 245 -13.71 -9.91 -23.06
N ASN A 246 -14.50 -8.91 -22.67
CA ASN A 246 -15.76 -8.60 -23.35
C ASN A 246 -15.60 -8.23 -24.84
N PRO A 247 -14.55 -7.52 -25.30
CA PRO A 247 -14.36 -7.20 -26.73
C PRO A 247 -13.95 -8.41 -27.58
N GLU A 248 -13.14 -9.33 -27.02
CA GLU A 248 -12.54 -10.46 -27.73
C GLU A 248 -13.41 -11.73 -27.67
N CYS A 249 -14.32 -11.83 -26.68
CA CYS A 249 -15.17 -13.00 -26.42
C CYS A 249 -16.66 -12.64 -26.15
N PRO A 250 -17.31 -11.79 -26.98
CA PRO A 250 -18.65 -11.27 -26.69
C PRO A 250 -19.74 -12.35 -26.67
N SER A 251 -19.65 -13.40 -27.50
CA SER A 251 -20.62 -14.50 -27.50
C SER A 251 -20.45 -15.39 -26.27
N ILE A 252 -19.21 -15.74 -25.90
CA ILE A 252 -18.93 -16.52 -24.68
C ILE A 252 -19.45 -15.80 -23.44
N VAL A 253 -19.11 -14.51 -23.28
CA VAL A 253 -19.59 -13.69 -22.16
C VAL A 253 -21.11 -13.56 -22.19
N THR A 254 -21.74 -13.39 -23.36
CA THR A 254 -23.21 -13.34 -23.47
C THR A 254 -23.87 -14.64 -23.03
N LEU A 255 -23.34 -15.80 -23.44
CA LEU A 255 -23.85 -17.11 -23.05
C LEU A 255 -23.72 -17.33 -21.53
N LEU A 256 -22.55 -17.04 -20.95
CA LEU A 256 -22.31 -17.21 -19.52
C LEU A 256 -23.13 -16.20 -18.68
N ARG A 257 -23.27 -14.94 -19.12
CA ARG A 257 -24.12 -13.93 -18.46
C ARG A 257 -25.58 -14.39 -18.39
N ARG A 258 -26.09 -15.10 -19.41
CA ARG A 258 -27.45 -15.69 -19.41
C ARG A 258 -27.62 -16.85 -18.42
N ILE A 259 -26.54 -17.45 -17.91
CA ILE A 259 -26.56 -18.44 -16.83
C ILE A 259 -26.46 -17.74 -15.47
N VAL A 260 -25.57 -16.74 -15.34
CA VAL A 260 -25.28 -16.03 -14.08
C VAL A 260 -26.37 -15.00 -13.70
N GLN A 261 -27.16 -14.51 -14.67
CA GLN A 261 -28.17 -13.47 -14.46
C GLN A 261 -29.54 -13.83 -15.06
N THR A 262 -30.55 -13.87 -14.20
CA THR A 262 -31.96 -13.97 -14.62
C THR A 262 -32.52 -12.61 -15.07
N PRO A 263 -33.56 -12.56 -15.92
CA PRO A 263 -34.20 -11.29 -16.31
C PRO A 263 -34.59 -10.43 -15.10
N ARG A 264 -35.27 -11.03 -14.12
CA ARG A 264 -35.71 -10.38 -12.87
C ARG A 264 -34.56 -9.71 -12.09
N GLN A 265 -33.35 -10.28 -12.10
CA GLN A 265 -32.20 -9.67 -11.42
C GLN A 265 -31.69 -8.42 -12.13
N THR A 266 -31.88 -8.30 -13.44
CA THR A 266 -31.56 -7.07 -14.21
C THR A 266 -32.33 -5.86 -13.70
N ASP A 267 -33.60 -6.07 -13.30
CA ASP A 267 -34.50 -5.00 -12.86
C ASP A 267 -34.48 -4.77 -11.33
N GLN A 268 -33.80 -5.62 -10.55
CA GLN A 268 -33.91 -5.67 -9.08
C GLN A 268 -32.57 -5.74 -8.33
N CYS A 269 -31.44 -5.94 -9.01
CA CYS A 269 -30.12 -5.83 -8.40
C CYS A 269 -29.62 -4.38 -8.45
N SER A 270 -28.89 -3.96 -7.42
CA SER A 270 -28.08 -2.74 -7.46
C SER A 270 -26.94 -2.88 -8.47
N GLU A 271 -26.45 -1.75 -8.97
CA GLU A 271 -25.39 -1.66 -9.99
C GLU A 271 -24.16 -2.50 -9.62
N ALA A 272 -23.62 -2.34 -8.41
CA ALA A 272 -22.51 -3.14 -7.89
C ALA A 272 -22.77 -4.68 -7.85
N LYS A 273 -24.04 -5.12 -7.75
CA LYS A 273 -24.40 -6.55 -7.85
C LYS A 273 -24.47 -7.04 -9.30
N LEU A 274 -24.64 -6.14 -10.27
CA LEU A 274 -24.53 -6.44 -11.70
C LEU A 274 -23.05 -6.42 -12.13
N GLU A 275 -22.27 -5.41 -11.73
CA GLU A 275 -20.81 -5.35 -11.96
C GLU A 275 -20.09 -6.61 -11.45
N HIS A 276 -20.41 -7.07 -10.24
CA HIS A 276 -19.85 -8.32 -9.71
C HIS A 276 -20.22 -9.55 -10.56
N LYS A 277 -21.44 -9.58 -11.14
CA LYS A 277 -21.85 -10.65 -12.07
C LYS A 277 -21.10 -10.58 -13.40
N GLU A 278 -20.81 -9.38 -13.91
CA GLU A 278 -19.94 -9.18 -15.08
C GLU A 278 -18.54 -9.74 -14.79
N PHE A 279 -17.92 -9.31 -13.69
CA PHE A 279 -16.59 -9.79 -13.26
C PHE A 279 -16.53 -11.31 -13.13
N ILE A 280 -17.49 -11.94 -12.44
CA ILE A 280 -17.56 -13.40 -12.31
C ILE A 280 -17.72 -14.09 -13.67
N THR A 281 -18.48 -13.49 -14.59
CA THR A 281 -18.66 -14.01 -15.97
C THR A 281 -17.32 -13.99 -16.73
N SER A 282 -16.57 -12.88 -16.66
CA SER A 282 -15.25 -12.76 -17.29
C SER A 282 -14.20 -13.63 -16.60
N MET A 283 -14.26 -13.82 -15.29
CA MET A 283 -13.41 -14.75 -14.53
C MET A 283 -13.60 -16.19 -15.00
N TYR A 284 -14.84 -16.71 -15.05
CA TYR A 284 -15.07 -18.06 -15.57
C TYR A 284 -14.67 -18.19 -17.06
N THR A 285 -14.82 -17.13 -17.85
CA THR A 285 -14.30 -17.10 -19.22
C THR A 285 -12.78 -17.27 -19.26
N ALA A 286 -12.02 -16.53 -18.43
CA ALA A 286 -10.57 -16.66 -18.32
C ALA A 286 -10.14 -18.07 -17.90
N LEU A 287 -10.84 -18.68 -16.93
CA LEU A 287 -10.55 -20.03 -16.45
C LEU A 287 -10.74 -21.08 -17.56
N LEU A 288 -11.84 -21.01 -18.33
CA LEU A 288 -12.11 -21.90 -19.46
C LEU A 288 -11.10 -21.71 -20.61
N LEU A 289 -10.72 -20.47 -20.91
CA LEU A 289 -9.69 -20.16 -21.91
C LEU A 289 -8.32 -20.69 -21.50
N GLY A 290 -8.01 -20.73 -20.19
CA GLY A 290 -6.81 -21.35 -19.63
C GLY A 290 -6.75 -22.88 -19.75
N GLU A 291 -7.90 -23.57 -19.71
CA GLU A 291 -7.94 -25.02 -20.03
C GLU A 291 -7.76 -25.25 -21.52
N ARG A 292 -8.38 -24.42 -22.38
CA ARG A 292 -8.19 -24.49 -23.85
C ARG A 292 -6.74 -24.23 -24.26
N SER A 293 -6.02 -23.34 -23.56
CA SER A 293 -4.61 -23.09 -23.84
C SER A 293 -3.82 -22.57 -22.64
N GLN A 294 -2.65 -23.18 -22.42
CA GLN A 294 -1.64 -22.69 -21.47
C GLN A 294 -1.10 -21.29 -21.85
N HIS A 295 -1.36 -20.80 -23.07
CA HIS A 295 -1.10 -19.40 -23.44
C HIS A 295 -2.08 -18.38 -22.84
N ASN A 296 -3.13 -18.81 -22.12
CA ASN A 296 -4.10 -17.94 -21.44
C ASN A 296 -3.99 -18.04 -19.90
N SER A 297 -2.78 -18.33 -19.39
CA SER A 297 -2.54 -18.73 -18.00
C SER A 297 -2.18 -17.59 -17.05
N TRP A 298 -2.16 -16.32 -17.49
CA TRP A 298 -1.66 -15.20 -16.65
C TRP A 298 -2.45 -15.06 -15.34
N PHE A 299 -3.79 -15.09 -15.41
CA PHE A 299 -4.69 -15.16 -14.24
C PHE A 299 -4.27 -16.26 -13.25
N ARG A 300 -4.02 -17.48 -13.75
CA ARG A 300 -3.72 -18.67 -12.94
C ARG A 300 -2.34 -18.60 -12.27
N HIS A 301 -1.41 -17.86 -12.86
CA HIS A 301 -0.12 -17.55 -12.24
C HIS A 301 -0.28 -16.50 -11.14
N VAL A 302 -0.97 -15.40 -11.40
CA VAL A 302 -1.12 -14.27 -10.45
C VAL A 302 -2.00 -14.66 -9.27
N PHE A 303 -3.17 -15.27 -9.51
CA PHE A 303 -4.04 -15.80 -8.46
C PHE A 303 -3.39 -16.99 -7.71
N GLY A 304 -2.54 -17.76 -8.40
CA GLY A 304 -1.71 -18.78 -7.76
C GLY A 304 -0.65 -18.21 -6.82
N LEU A 305 0.02 -17.11 -7.20
CA LEU A 305 0.96 -16.38 -6.33
C LEU A 305 0.25 -15.77 -5.12
N TYR A 306 -0.95 -15.22 -5.29
CA TYR A 306 -1.77 -14.70 -4.19
C TYR A 306 -2.12 -15.80 -3.18
N LEU A 307 -2.69 -16.92 -3.64
CA LEU A 307 -2.99 -18.04 -2.73
C LEU A 307 -1.72 -18.55 -2.03
N TYR A 308 -0.59 -18.61 -2.74
CA TYR A 308 0.70 -18.96 -2.16
C TYR A 308 1.20 -17.95 -1.10
N SER A 309 0.87 -16.66 -1.25
CA SER A 309 1.22 -15.61 -0.28
C SER A 309 0.28 -15.61 0.92
N GLU A 310 -1.00 -15.92 0.75
CA GLU A 310 -1.96 -16.13 1.85
C GLU A 310 -1.83 -17.53 2.50
N GLY A 311 -0.62 -18.08 2.56
CA GLY A 311 -0.30 -19.34 3.25
C GLY A 311 -0.93 -20.63 2.68
N ALA A 312 -1.58 -20.59 1.51
CA ALA A 312 -2.34 -21.75 1.00
C ALA A 312 -1.46 -23.00 0.87
N SER A 313 -1.88 -24.08 1.53
CA SER A 313 -1.08 -25.30 1.60
C SER A 313 -0.82 -25.91 0.21
N ARG A 314 0.29 -26.65 0.08
CA ARG A 314 0.60 -27.38 -1.17
C ARG A 314 -0.54 -28.30 -1.62
N GLN A 315 -1.29 -28.88 -0.69
CA GLN A 315 -2.48 -29.68 -0.99
C GLN A 315 -3.61 -28.82 -1.57
N LEU A 316 -3.94 -27.69 -0.93
CA LEU A 316 -4.95 -26.76 -1.42
C LEU A 316 -4.61 -26.22 -2.83
N ILE A 317 -3.37 -25.79 -3.06
CA ILE A 317 -2.90 -25.34 -4.37
C ILE A 317 -2.96 -26.47 -5.42
N THR A 318 -2.72 -27.73 -5.02
CA THR A 318 -2.84 -28.89 -5.93
C THR A 318 -4.30 -29.17 -6.29
N VAL A 319 -5.23 -29.09 -5.34
CA VAL A 319 -6.68 -29.21 -5.59
C VAL A 319 -7.17 -28.08 -6.50
N LEU A 320 -6.80 -26.83 -6.22
CA LEU A 320 -7.18 -25.67 -7.04
C LEU A 320 -6.56 -25.74 -8.45
N ASN A 321 -5.39 -26.35 -8.62
CA ASN A 321 -4.81 -26.61 -9.94
C ASN A 321 -5.59 -27.68 -10.71
N HIS A 322 -6.05 -28.76 -10.05
CA HIS A 322 -6.93 -29.75 -10.66
C HIS A 322 -8.34 -29.21 -10.98
N LEU A 323 -8.76 -28.11 -10.36
CA LEU A 323 -9.97 -27.35 -10.71
C LEU A 323 -9.73 -26.27 -11.79
N GLY A 324 -8.50 -26.16 -12.33
CA GLY A 324 -8.13 -25.16 -13.34
C GLY A 324 -8.01 -23.72 -12.82
N ILE A 325 -8.08 -23.50 -11.50
CA ILE A 325 -8.09 -22.16 -10.88
C ILE A 325 -6.67 -21.58 -10.79
N THR A 326 -5.67 -22.42 -10.52
CA THR A 326 -4.26 -22.05 -10.39
C THR A 326 -3.37 -22.85 -11.34
N VAL A 327 -2.12 -22.41 -11.54
CA VAL A 327 -1.05 -23.29 -12.05
C VAL A 327 -0.51 -24.21 -10.93
N SER A 328 0.21 -25.27 -11.28
CA SER A 328 0.67 -26.26 -10.31
C SER A 328 1.61 -25.66 -9.25
N TYR A 329 1.66 -26.27 -8.05
CA TYR A 329 2.59 -25.86 -7.00
C TYR A 329 4.06 -25.81 -7.48
N VAL A 330 4.48 -26.77 -8.32
CA VAL A 330 5.84 -26.81 -8.89
C VAL A 330 6.03 -25.69 -9.91
N THR A 331 4.99 -25.27 -10.62
CA THR A 331 5.02 -24.10 -11.51
C THR A 331 5.18 -22.79 -10.73
N LEU A 332 4.57 -22.67 -9.53
CA LEU A 332 4.69 -21.51 -8.66
C LEU A 332 6.05 -21.47 -7.93
N ALA A 333 6.33 -22.48 -7.12
CA ALA A 333 7.49 -22.50 -6.21
C ALA A 333 8.79 -23.00 -6.85
N GLY A 334 8.70 -23.78 -7.94
CA GLY A 334 9.84 -24.43 -8.59
C GLY A 334 10.29 -25.71 -7.88
N GLY A 335 11.48 -26.17 -8.23
CA GLY A 335 12.10 -27.39 -7.70
C GLY A 335 13.62 -27.30 -7.69
N GLY A 336 14.16 -26.65 -6.66
CA GLY A 336 15.60 -26.43 -6.49
C GLY A 336 15.89 -25.30 -5.49
N ALA A 337 17.16 -25.11 -5.13
CA ALA A 337 17.60 -23.93 -4.38
C ALA A 337 17.56 -22.67 -5.27
N LEU A 338 17.56 -21.49 -4.65
CA LEU A 338 17.72 -20.23 -5.38
C LEU A 338 19.09 -20.17 -6.07
N PRO A 339 19.17 -19.78 -7.35
CA PRO A 339 20.45 -19.42 -7.96
C PRO A 339 21.11 -18.25 -7.23
N ALA A 340 22.44 -18.28 -7.13
CA ALA A 340 23.21 -17.06 -6.97
C ALA A 340 22.98 -16.17 -8.20
N LEU A 341 22.90 -14.85 -8.02
CA LEU A 341 22.97 -13.94 -9.15
C LEU A 341 24.40 -13.98 -9.73
N PRO A 342 24.59 -14.15 -11.05
CA PRO A 342 25.91 -14.34 -11.64
C PRO A 342 26.84 -13.17 -11.31
N GLU A 343 28.11 -13.49 -11.09
CA GLU A 343 29.17 -12.51 -10.93
C GLU A 343 29.39 -11.77 -12.25
N THR A 344 29.36 -10.44 -12.20
CA THR A 344 29.64 -9.59 -13.37
C THR A 344 31.15 -9.46 -13.59
N SER A 345 31.80 -10.57 -13.95
CA SER A 345 33.13 -10.52 -14.56
C SER A 345 33.01 -9.94 -15.97
N ALA A 346 33.88 -8.98 -16.32
CA ALA A 346 33.76 -8.23 -17.55
C ALA A 346 34.26 -9.04 -18.76
N THR A 347 33.33 -9.57 -19.57
CA THR A 347 33.55 -9.83 -21.00
C THR A 347 32.20 -9.95 -21.70
N GLU A 348 31.76 -8.88 -22.33
CA GLU A 348 30.70 -8.96 -23.34
C GLU A 348 31.23 -9.81 -24.51
N ARG A 349 30.67 -11.00 -24.70
CA ARG A 349 30.89 -11.79 -25.91
C ARG A 349 29.73 -11.50 -26.84
N HIS A 350 30.04 -11.10 -28.08
CA HIS A 350 29.03 -10.83 -29.10
C HIS A 350 28.04 -11.99 -29.25
N GLU A 351 26.75 -11.66 -29.25
CA GLU A 351 25.73 -12.54 -29.81
C GLU A 351 25.96 -12.58 -31.33
N GLY A 352 26.43 -13.73 -31.81
CA GLY A 352 26.53 -14.06 -33.24
C GLY A 352 25.22 -14.68 -33.74
N GLU A 353 24.89 -14.43 -35.00
CA GLU A 353 23.58 -14.72 -35.59
C GLU A 353 23.31 -16.23 -35.76
N ASN A 354 22.03 -16.60 -35.86
CA ASN A 354 21.59 -17.98 -36.11
C ASN A 354 21.78 -18.38 -37.58
N GLU A 355 22.15 -19.64 -37.82
CA GLU A 355 21.71 -20.38 -39.01
C GLU A 355 21.10 -21.73 -38.57
N PRO A 356 20.00 -22.19 -39.21
CA PRO A 356 19.43 -23.52 -38.98
C PRO A 356 20.13 -24.59 -39.84
N ALA A 357 20.28 -25.80 -39.29
CA ALA A 357 20.68 -26.99 -40.05
C ALA A 357 19.45 -27.88 -40.32
N GLU A 358 19.42 -28.52 -41.49
CA GLU A 358 18.26 -29.24 -42.04
C GLU A 358 18.26 -30.74 -41.71
N ASP A 359 17.17 -31.44 -42.06
CA ASP A 359 16.99 -32.89 -41.86
C ASP A 359 17.91 -33.75 -42.76
N GLU A 360 18.41 -34.88 -42.26
CA GLU A 360 18.88 -35.99 -43.10
C GLU A 360 18.58 -37.37 -42.45
N VAL A 361 18.66 -38.46 -43.22
CA VAL A 361 17.86 -39.70 -43.03
C VAL A 361 18.72 -40.96 -42.79
N ASP A 362 18.11 -42.00 -42.17
CA ASP A 362 18.65 -43.35 -41.93
C ASP A 362 19.32 -44.04 -43.14
N ASP A 363 20.41 -44.78 -42.88
CA ASP A 363 20.53 -46.20 -43.28
C ASP A 363 21.55 -46.95 -42.38
N PRO A 364 21.39 -48.26 -42.01
CA PRO A 364 22.17 -48.89 -40.94
C PRO A 364 23.15 -50.01 -41.38
N THR A 365 24.35 -50.09 -40.79
CA THR A 365 25.22 -51.30 -40.88
C THR A 365 26.00 -51.67 -39.60
N LEU A 366 25.64 -52.85 -39.07
CA LEU A 366 26.50 -53.95 -38.59
C LEU A 366 27.47 -53.81 -37.38
N VAL A 367 27.08 -54.53 -36.31
CA VAL A 367 27.88 -55.49 -35.49
C VAL A 367 28.89 -54.98 -34.43
N GLU A 368 28.51 -55.20 -33.17
CA GLU A 368 29.23 -55.84 -32.02
C GLU A 368 30.79 -55.78 -31.97
N ASP A 369 31.44 -55.45 -30.84
CA ASP A 369 31.51 -56.32 -29.64
C ASP A 369 31.56 -55.52 -28.29
N HIS A 370 31.75 -56.21 -27.16
CA HIS A 370 31.30 -55.82 -25.82
C HIS A 370 32.25 -54.99 -24.92
N SER A 371 31.65 -54.53 -23.82
CA SER A 371 32.25 -54.30 -22.48
C SER A 371 33.01 -52.99 -22.20
N HIS A 372 32.25 -51.95 -21.84
CA HIS A 372 32.59 -51.08 -20.70
C HIS A 372 31.30 -50.53 -20.06
N PRO A 373 31.17 -50.48 -18.71
CA PRO A 373 30.03 -49.84 -18.07
C PRO A 373 30.12 -48.33 -18.28
N ARG A 374 29.16 -47.76 -19.03
CA ARG A 374 29.08 -46.31 -19.20
C ARG A 374 28.86 -45.65 -17.84
N ALA A 375 29.77 -44.76 -17.46
CA ALA A 375 29.48 -43.80 -16.42
C ALA A 375 28.28 -42.97 -16.88
N HIS A 376 27.17 -43.02 -16.15
CA HIS A 376 26.13 -42.02 -16.30
C HIS A 376 26.72 -40.69 -15.81
N GLU A 377 27.08 -39.82 -16.74
CA GLU A 377 27.21 -38.40 -16.45
C GLU A 377 25.83 -37.91 -15.98
N GLN A 378 25.65 -37.89 -14.66
CA GLN A 378 24.49 -37.26 -14.02
C GLN A 378 24.66 -35.74 -14.15
N GLY A 379 24.42 -35.23 -15.36
CA GLY A 379 24.29 -33.81 -15.61
C GLY A 379 23.26 -33.24 -14.63
N ALA A 380 23.71 -32.34 -13.76
CA ALA A 380 22.92 -31.86 -12.64
C ALA A 380 21.60 -31.27 -13.16
N SER A 381 20.48 -31.90 -12.82
CA SER A 381 19.17 -31.58 -13.36
C SER A 381 18.65 -30.25 -12.79
N GLY A 382 19.09 -29.16 -13.41
CA GLY A 382 18.61 -27.80 -13.12
C GLY A 382 17.10 -27.72 -13.31
N GLY A 383 16.36 -27.87 -12.20
CA GLY A 383 14.91 -27.83 -12.21
C GLY A 383 14.39 -26.52 -12.80
N LYS A 384 13.35 -26.60 -13.63
CA LYS A 384 12.73 -25.41 -14.24
C LYS A 384 12.25 -24.47 -13.12
N MET A 385 12.82 -23.26 -13.08
CA MET A 385 12.51 -22.27 -12.04
C MET A 385 11.03 -21.92 -12.02
N GLY A 386 10.43 -21.92 -10.83
CA GLY A 386 9.03 -21.51 -10.63
C GLY A 386 8.82 -20.01 -10.81
N THR A 387 7.56 -19.58 -10.90
CA THR A 387 7.18 -18.16 -10.99
C THR A 387 7.78 -17.34 -9.83
N LEU A 388 7.68 -17.82 -8.58
CA LEU A 388 8.27 -17.13 -7.42
C LEU A 388 9.81 -17.05 -7.52
N GLN A 389 10.47 -18.12 -7.97
CA GLN A 389 11.93 -18.16 -8.15
C GLN A 389 12.41 -17.21 -9.25
N LYS A 390 11.57 -16.90 -10.25
CA LYS A 390 11.86 -15.87 -11.25
C LYS A 390 11.61 -14.46 -10.70
N LEU A 391 10.48 -14.25 -10.02
CA LEU A 391 10.13 -12.97 -9.38
C LEU A 391 11.22 -12.49 -8.42
N THR A 392 11.67 -13.36 -7.50
CA THR A 392 12.73 -13.04 -6.54
C THR A 392 14.07 -12.74 -7.24
N LEU A 393 14.39 -13.44 -8.33
CA LEU A 393 15.60 -13.19 -9.12
C LEU A 393 15.54 -11.81 -9.81
N GLU A 394 14.38 -11.42 -10.36
CA GLU A 394 14.20 -10.08 -10.93
C GLU A 394 14.20 -8.99 -9.86
N MET A 395 13.64 -9.23 -8.65
CA MET A 395 13.69 -8.25 -7.56
C MET A 395 15.10 -8.05 -7.01
N ARG A 396 15.90 -9.12 -6.88
CA ARG A 396 17.32 -9.01 -6.55
C ARG A 396 18.10 -8.25 -7.65
N LYS A 397 17.75 -8.43 -8.94
CA LYS A 397 18.27 -7.59 -10.05
C LYS A 397 17.77 -6.14 -10.01
N VAL A 398 16.60 -5.83 -9.48
CA VAL A 398 16.15 -4.46 -9.20
C VAL A 398 17.01 -3.85 -8.11
N ALA A 399 17.22 -4.55 -6.98
CA ALA A 399 18.06 -4.10 -5.87
C ALA A 399 19.52 -3.83 -6.33
N ARG A 400 20.16 -4.74 -7.07
CA ARG A 400 21.49 -4.51 -7.68
C ARG A 400 21.51 -3.30 -8.61
N ARG A 401 20.47 -3.09 -9.43
CA ARG A 401 20.37 -1.93 -10.34
C ARG A 401 20.11 -0.62 -9.60
N MET A 402 19.48 -0.64 -8.42
CA MET A 402 19.38 0.51 -7.53
C MET A 402 20.75 0.84 -6.93
N ALA A 403 21.42 -0.14 -6.30
CA ALA A 403 22.70 0.05 -5.62
C ALA A 403 23.89 0.35 -6.56
N LYS A 404 23.78 0.04 -7.86
CA LYS A 404 24.74 0.49 -8.90
C LYS A 404 24.48 1.93 -9.37
N LYS A 405 23.27 2.49 -9.18
CA LYS A 405 22.88 3.82 -9.66
C LYS A 405 22.85 4.91 -8.59
N ASN A 406 22.67 4.53 -7.33
CA ASN A 406 22.44 5.46 -6.23
C ASN A 406 23.29 5.04 -5.02
N SER A 407 23.76 6.04 -4.26
CA SER A 407 24.12 5.86 -2.85
C SER A 407 22.91 5.31 -2.09
N PHE A 408 23.11 4.40 -1.14
CA PHE A 408 22.02 3.72 -0.41
C PHE A 408 22.27 3.62 1.09
N LEU A 409 21.18 3.46 1.84
CA LEU A 409 21.15 2.96 3.21
C LEU A 409 20.84 1.46 3.19
N LEU A 410 21.53 0.68 4.03
CA LEU A 410 21.18 -0.71 4.33
C LEU A 410 20.60 -0.76 5.75
N VAL A 411 19.35 -1.18 5.90
CA VAL A 411 18.78 -1.53 7.22
C VAL A 411 18.74 -3.05 7.35
N TYR A 412 19.05 -3.58 8.53
CA TYR A 412 18.92 -5.01 8.83
C TYR A 412 18.45 -5.24 10.26
N ASP A 413 17.87 -6.41 10.50
CA ASP A 413 17.33 -6.83 11.79
C ASP A 413 17.20 -8.38 11.85
N ASN A 414 17.17 -8.93 13.06
CA ASN A 414 17.20 -10.36 13.33
C ASN A 414 15.80 -10.99 13.23
N ILE A 415 15.66 -11.96 12.32
CA ILE A 415 14.45 -12.77 12.12
C ILE A 415 14.56 -14.12 12.84
N ASN A 416 13.83 -14.25 13.96
CA ASN A 416 13.62 -15.53 14.63
C ASN A 416 12.49 -16.32 13.95
N MET A 417 12.71 -17.61 13.70
CA MET A 417 11.78 -18.51 13.02
C MET A 417 11.73 -19.88 13.70
N MET A 418 10.61 -20.23 14.33
CA MET A 418 10.40 -21.59 14.87
C MET A 418 10.05 -22.55 13.72
N TRP A 419 10.90 -23.56 13.46
CA TRP A 419 10.60 -24.57 12.43
C TRP A 419 10.21 -25.89 13.09
N ARG A 420 8.94 -26.30 12.88
CA ARG A 420 8.38 -27.56 13.39
C ARG A 420 8.73 -28.72 12.46
N VAL A 421 9.33 -29.79 12.99
CA VAL A 421 9.86 -30.93 12.22
C VAL A 421 8.83 -32.05 12.17
N ALA A 422 8.02 -32.05 11.10
CA ALA A 422 6.90 -32.98 10.92
C ALA A 422 7.27 -34.48 10.90
N GLU A 423 8.55 -34.83 10.64
CA GLU A 423 9.05 -36.21 10.65
C GLU A 423 10.44 -36.26 11.29
N GLN A 424 10.52 -36.76 12.52
CA GLN A 424 11.76 -36.83 13.32
C GLN A 424 12.60 -38.06 12.95
N ILE A 425 13.19 -38.07 11.74
CA ILE A 425 13.97 -39.22 11.23
C ILE A 425 15.44 -38.88 10.93
N VAL A 426 16.35 -39.73 11.43
CA VAL A 426 17.82 -39.58 11.24
C VAL A 426 18.20 -39.62 9.75
N GLY A 427 17.51 -40.39 8.93
CA GLY A 427 17.82 -40.58 7.50
C GLY A 427 17.71 -39.35 6.61
N ARG A 428 17.33 -38.17 7.13
CA ARG A 428 17.37 -36.90 6.40
C ARG A 428 18.75 -36.21 6.43
N THR A 429 19.75 -36.82 7.06
CA THR A 429 21.16 -36.39 7.00
C THR A 429 21.71 -36.40 5.57
N GLY A 430 21.97 -35.21 5.01
CA GLY A 430 22.93 -35.02 3.93
C GLY A 430 22.55 -35.60 2.55
N GLY A 431 21.70 -34.89 1.81
CA GLY A 431 21.63 -35.05 0.35
C GLY A 431 22.97 -34.65 -0.29
N LEU A 432 23.74 -35.65 -0.75
CA LEU A 432 25.06 -35.47 -1.35
C LEU A 432 24.99 -34.65 -2.64
N ASN A 433 25.88 -33.65 -2.78
CA ASN A 433 26.69 -33.43 -4.00
C ASN A 433 27.67 -32.24 -3.86
N GLY A 434 28.98 -32.51 -3.94
CA GLY A 434 29.87 -31.69 -4.77
C GLY A 434 30.84 -30.65 -4.17
N ASN A 435 30.74 -30.19 -2.92
CA ASN A 435 31.70 -29.18 -2.41
C ASN A 435 32.09 -29.34 -0.92
N PRO A 436 33.35 -29.71 -0.59
CA PRO A 436 33.81 -29.88 0.79
C PRO A 436 34.20 -28.58 1.51
N ARG A 437 34.13 -27.39 0.88
CA ARG A 437 34.49 -26.10 1.52
C ARG A 437 33.34 -25.33 2.16
N ALA A 438 32.10 -25.81 2.06
CA ALA A 438 30.92 -25.21 2.69
C ALA A 438 30.54 -25.87 4.05
N LEU A 439 31.50 -26.48 4.73
CA LEU A 439 31.28 -27.25 5.97
C LEU A 439 31.32 -26.37 7.22
N SER A 440 30.24 -25.63 7.46
CA SER A 440 29.92 -25.07 8.77
C SER A 440 28.41 -25.02 9.01
N LEU A 441 27.98 -25.60 10.14
CA LEU A 441 26.72 -25.34 10.85
C LEU A 441 25.36 -25.52 10.12
N THR A 442 25.28 -26.23 8.98
CA THR A 442 23.98 -26.78 8.50
C THR A 442 23.52 -27.96 9.39
N GLN A 443 23.08 -27.65 10.61
CA GLN A 443 22.77 -28.63 11.64
C GLN A 443 21.55 -29.50 11.28
N CYS A 444 21.76 -30.81 11.19
CA CYS A 444 20.70 -31.79 10.95
C CYS A 444 19.71 -31.80 12.12
N ARG A 445 18.41 -31.97 11.84
CA ARG A 445 17.35 -31.89 12.86
C ARG A 445 16.50 -33.15 12.93
N THR A 446 16.34 -33.63 14.16
CA THR A 446 15.35 -34.62 14.58
C THR A 446 14.38 -34.02 15.61
N THR A 447 14.41 -32.70 15.82
CA THR A 447 13.57 -31.95 16.74
C THR A 447 13.23 -30.59 16.13
N ASP A 448 12.14 -30.01 16.59
CA ASP A 448 11.83 -28.59 16.38
C ASP A 448 12.99 -27.72 16.91
N SER A 449 13.25 -26.57 16.27
CA SER A 449 14.20 -25.59 16.81
C SER A 449 14.01 -24.19 16.25
N MET A 450 14.31 -23.20 17.10
CA MET A 450 14.36 -21.78 16.75
C MET A 450 15.57 -21.50 15.84
N GLN A 451 15.27 -21.04 14.62
CA GLN A 451 16.17 -20.39 13.65
C GLN A 451 16.39 -18.91 13.97
N ASN A 452 17.62 -18.49 14.26
CA ASN A 452 18.02 -17.09 14.20
C ASN A 452 18.69 -16.83 12.84
N GLY A 453 18.44 -15.67 12.25
CA GLY A 453 19.02 -15.21 10.99
C GLY A 453 18.75 -13.71 10.81
N THR A 454 19.18 -13.12 9.70
CA THR A 454 19.03 -11.68 9.44
C THR A 454 18.21 -11.43 8.18
N CYS A 455 17.25 -10.51 8.27
CA CYS A 455 16.58 -9.88 7.14
C CYS A 455 17.15 -8.47 6.93
N ALA A 456 17.23 -8.02 5.68
CA ALA A 456 17.77 -6.70 5.35
C ALA A 456 17.04 -6.07 4.16
N THR A 457 17.08 -4.74 4.09
CA THR A 457 16.45 -3.91 3.06
C THR A 457 17.38 -2.79 2.64
N ALA A 458 17.53 -2.60 1.33
CA ALA A 458 18.30 -1.50 0.76
C ALA A 458 17.36 -0.37 0.30
N LEU A 459 17.73 0.87 0.63
CA LEU A 459 16.95 2.08 0.35
C LEU A 459 17.84 3.12 -0.37
N PRO A 460 17.45 3.65 -1.54
CA PRO A 460 18.23 4.72 -2.20
C PRO A 460 18.18 6.01 -1.37
N LEU A 461 19.32 6.70 -1.23
CA LEU A 461 19.39 7.92 -0.43
C LEU A 461 18.74 9.12 -1.14
N PHE A 462 17.74 9.70 -0.49
CA PHE A 462 17.09 10.96 -0.87
C PHE A 462 18.03 12.16 -0.63
N ASN A 463 18.02 13.12 -1.56
CA ASN A 463 18.83 14.35 -1.53
C ASN A 463 20.36 14.15 -1.32
N ALA A 464 20.88 12.95 -1.55
CA ALA A 464 22.30 12.63 -1.44
C ALA A 464 23.05 12.78 -2.77
N LYS A 465 24.38 12.94 -2.67
CA LYS A 465 25.30 12.83 -3.81
C LYS A 465 26.54 12.06 -3.37
N ALA A 466 27.12 11.26 -4.27
CA ALA A 466 28.39 10.57 -4.02
C ALA A 466 29.55 11.55 -3.70
N GLU A 467 29.57 12.75 -4.31
CA GLU A 467 30.57 13.79 -3.98
C GLU A 467 30.51 14.29 -2.53
N ASP A 468 29.34 14.17 -1.89
CA ASP A 468 29.07 14.63 -0.53
C ASP A 468 29.29 13.53 0.52
N LEU A 469 29.53 12.30 0.06
CA LEU A 469 29.70 11.06 0.85
C LEU A 469 31.14 10.51 0.79
N ARG A 470 32.16 11.28 0.39
CA ARG A 470 33.55 10.79 0.32
C ARG A 470 34.09 10.34 1.67
N THR A 471 34.59 9.10 1.75
CA THR A 471 35.17 8.53 2.97
C THR A 471 36.39 9.31 3.46
N SER A 472 37.29 9.76 2.56
CA SER A 472 38.45 10.58 2.95
C SER A 472 38.08 11.88 3.68
N THR A 473 36.88 12.43 3.40
CA THR A 473 36.34 13.60 4.11
C THR A 473 35.77 13.26 5.48
N LEU A 474 35.20 12.07 5.65
CA LEU A 474 34.78 11.56 6.96
C LEU A 474 35.99 11.23 7.84
N GLU A 475 36.96 10.48 7.31
CA GLU A 475 38.20 10.09 7.99
C GLU A 475 38.99 11.32 8.44
N LYS A 476 39.21 12.30 7.55
CA LYS A 476 39.90 13.53 7.90
C LYS A 476 39.21 14.27 9.06
N ARG A 477 37.88 14.36 9.06
CA ARG A 477 37.15 14.98 10.18
C ARG A 477 37.15 14.13 11.44
N PHE A 478 37.17 12.80 11.32
CA PHE A 478 37.39 11.91 12.46
C PHE A 478 38.76 12.15 13.10
N ASP A 479 39.82 12.26 12.30
CA ASP A 479 41.19 12.44 12.80
C ASP A 479 41.47 13.87 13.30
N GLU A 480 40.78 14.89 12.77
CA GLU A 480 40.79 16.28 13.26
C GLU A 480 39.91 16.51 14.51
N ALA A 481 38.97 15.61 14.81
CA ALA A 481 37.96 15.84 15.85
C ALA A 481 38.56 15.85 17.27
N ARG A 482 38.02 16.76 18.09
CA ARG A 482 38.28 16.82 19.54
C ARG A 482 37.37 15.86 20.31
N GLU A 483 37.77 15.61 21.55
CA GLU A 483 36.96 14.93 22.56
C GLU A 483 35.65 15.68 22.84
N LEU A 484 34.62 14.91 23.18
CA LEU A 484 33.34 15.44 23.65
C LEU A 484 33.54 16.07 25.05
N GLN A 485 33.21 17.34 25.20
CA GLN A 485 33.26 18.01 26.50
C GLN A 485 31.84 18.03 27.10
N ILE A 486 31.74 18.22 28.43
CA ILE A 486 30.42 18.23 29.09
C ILE A 486 29.56 19.40 28.59
N GLU A 487 30.19 20.53 28.26
CA GLU A 487 29.58 21.73 27.68
C GLU A 487 28.87 21.47 26.34
N ASP A 488 29.30 20.48 25.56
CA ASP A 488 28.63 20.09 24.31
C ASP A 488 27.28 19.39 24.56
N LEU A 489 27.10 18.84 25.76
CA LEU A 489 25.91 18.09 26.20
C LEU A 489 24.99 18.92 27.09
N LEU A 490 25.48 19.99 27.73
CA LEU A 490 24.67 20.83 28.61
C LEU A 490 23.45 21.43 27.87
N LEU A 491 22.27 21.22 28.44
CA LEU A 491 21.01 21.76 27.94
C LEU A 491 20.99 23.29 28.11
N THR A 492 21.24 24.00 27.02
CA THR A 492 21.36 25.47 27.01
C THR A 492 20.00 26.18 27.21
N PRO A 493 19.97 27.47 27.60
CA PRO A 493 18.73 28.26 27.60
C PRO A 493 18.01 28.26 26.25
N GLN A 494 18.75 28.23 25.14
CA GLN A 494 18.25 28.12 23.77
C GLN A 494 17.63 26.75 23.49
N TYR A 495 18.17 25.68 24.07
CA TYR A 495 17.57 24.35 24.05
C TYR A 495 16.21 24.35 24.76
N TYR A 496 16.14 24.82 26.00
CA TYR A 496 14.89 24.86 26.76
C TYR A 496 13.84 25.75 26.09
N ALA A 497 14.22 26.88 25.51
CA ALA A 497 13.32 27.73 24.73
C ALA A 497 12.75 27.02 23.48
N ARG A 498 13.56 26.19 22.81
CA ARG A 498 13.12 25.33 21.69
C ARG A 498 12.16 24.26 22.20
N LEU A 499 12.54 23.49 23.22
CA LEU A 499 11.75 22.40 23.78
C LEU A 499 10.38 22.88 24.29
N ARG A 500 10.34 24.01 25.01
CA ARG A 500 9.08 24.64 25.45
C ARG A 500 8.16 24.98 24.27
N LYS A 501 8.71 25.46 23.14
CA LYS A 501 7.92 25.74 21.93
C LYS A 501 7.33 24.46 21.31
N LEU A 502 8.06 23.34 21.37
CA LEU A 502 7.58 22.03 20.93
C LEU A 502 6.44 21.54 21.85
N PHE A 503 6.67 21.52 23.16
CA PHE A 503 5.67 21.12 24.16
C PHE A 503 4.37 21.94 24.08
N VAL A 504 4.45 23.26 23.91
CA VAL A 504 3.25 24.12 23.78
C VAL A 504 2.46 23.76 22.51
N HIS A 505 3.10 23.50 21.37
CA HIS A 505 2.38 23.05 20.17
C HIS A 505 1.78 21.65 20.32
N CYS A 506 2.51 20.73 20.96
CA CYS A 506 2.04 19.39 21.29
C CYS A 506 0.79 19.42 22.20
N VAL A 507 0.81 20.21 23.28
CA VAL A 507 -0.33 20.45 24.16
C VAL A 507 -1.52 21.06 23.40
N MET A 508 -1.31 22.10 22.59
CA MET A 508 -2.38 22.67 21.75
C MET A 508 -2.98 21.63 20.79
N ARG A 509 -2.15 20.77 20.19
CA ARG A 509 -2.61 19.72 19.28
C ARG A 509 -3.43 18.64 20.00
N ILE A 510 -3.04 18.24 21.21
CA ILE A 510 -3.78 17.25 22.01
C ILE A 510 -5.14 17.81 22.42
N ILE A 511 -5.19 19.04 22.93
CA ILE A 511 -6.44 19.74 23.29
C ILE A 511 -7.38 19.82 22.07
N VAL A 512 -6.86 20.24 20.91
CA VAL A 512 -7.68 20.34 19.69
C VAL A 512 -8.10 18.97 19.14
N ARG A 513 -7.25 17.94 19.22
CA ARG A 513 -7.60 16.57 18.80
C ARG A 513 -8.74 16.01 19.65
N ARG A 514 -8.61 16.07 20.98
CA ARG A 514 -9.56 15.50 21.94
C ARG A 514 -10.82 16.37 22.11
N GLY A 515 -10.76 17.68 21.84
CA GLY A 515 -11.93 18.57 21.78
C GLY A 515 -12.84 18.38 20.56
N GLY A 516 -12.79 17.21 19.91
CA GLY A 516 -13.68 16.79 18.83
C GLY A 516 -13.64 17.65 17.57
N GLN A 517 -14.61 17.41 16.67
CA GLN A 517 -14.73 18.11 15.39
C GLN A 517 -14.82 19.64 15.56
N VAL A 518 -15.41 20.13 16.67
CA VAL A 518 -15.56 21.56 16.96
C VAL A 518 -14.22 22.28 17.04
N LEU A 519 -13.28 21.80 17.87
CA LEU A 519 -11.95 22.42 17.95
C LEU A 519 -11.10 22.12 16.71
N GLN A 520 -11.25 20.93 16.10
CA GLN A 520 -10.53 20.60 14.86
C GLN A 520 -10.92 21.52 13.70
N ALA A 521 -12.20 21.86 13.53
CA ALA A 521 -12.67 22.86 12.57
C ALA A 521 -12.19 24.28 12.94
N LYS A 522 -12.29 24.69 14.23
CA LYS A 522 -11.90 26.02 14.71
C LYS A 522 -10.39 26.29 14.57
N PHE A 523 -9.55 25.26 14.76
CA PHE A 523 -8.09 25.45 14.94
C PHE A 523 -7.17 24.50 14.15
N GLY A 524 -7.63 23.36 13.63
CA GLY A 524 -6.79 22.33 13.02
C GLY A 524 -5.94 22.81 11.85
N LYS A 525 -6.53 23.63 10.95
CA LYS A 525 -5.80 24.27 9.84
C LYS A 525 -4.66 25.17 10.33
N LYS A 526 -4.87 25.91 11.42
CA LYS A 526 -3.88 26.81 12.01
C LYS A 526 -2.79 26.02 12.75
N LEU A 527 -3.12 24.91 13.42
CA LEU A 527 -2.14 23.97 13.98
C LEU A 527 -1.20 23.38 12.92
N LYS A 528 -1.73 22.90 11.78
CA LYS A 528 -0.92 22.40 10.64
C LYS A 528 0.01 23.50 10.08
N GLN A 529 -0.39 24.77 10.15
CA GLN A 529 0.41 25.93 9.70
C GLN A 529 1.47 26.40 10.71
N THR A 530 1.17 26.45 12.01
CA THR A 530 2.08 26.97 13.04
C THR A 530 3.01 25.92 13.65
N GLU A 531 2.98 24.70 13.13
CA GLU A 531 3.86 23.61 13.55
C GLU A 531 5.34 24.05 13.57
N PRO A 532 6.06 23.87 14.69
CA PRO A 532 7.50 24.07 14.73
C PRO A 532 8.23 23.15 13.74
N ARG A 533 9.18 23.70 12.99
CA ARG A 533 9.98 22.98 11.99
C ARG A 533 11.45 23.35 12.13
N THR A 534 12.35 22.43 11.84
CA THR A 534 13.77 22.70 11.66
C THR A 534 14.16 22.76 10.19
N ASN A 535 15.40 23.16 9.91
CA ASN A 535 16.00 23.10 8.57
C ASN A 535 16.31 21.65 8.13
N SER A 536 16.05 20.66 8.98
CA SER A 536 16.29 19.23 8.74
C SER A 536 14.99 18.45 8.49
N ARG A 537 13.86 19.14 8.27
CA ARG A 537 12.62 18.50 7.82
C ARG A 537 12.79 17.96 6.40
N ILE A 538 12.43 16.69 6.22
CA ILE A 538 12.46 15.98 4.95
C ILE A 538 11.23 16.41 4.11
N ALA A 539 11.43 16.62 2.81
CA ALA A 539 10.31 16.84 1.90
C ALA A 539 9.52 15.53 1.69
N PRO A 540 8.18 15.53 1.74
CA PRO A 540 7.39 14.35 1.44
C PRO A 540 7.71 13.81 0.04
N HIS A 541 8.11 12.54 -0.01
CA HIS A 541 8.46 11.78 -1.20
C HIS A 541 8.23 10.31 -0.91
N THR A 542 7.97 9.49 -1.93
CA THR A 542 7.85 8.04 -1.76
C THR A 542 9.25 7.41 -1.74
N THR A 543 9.65 6.82 -0.60
CA THR A 543 10.88 6.05 -0.47
C THR A 543 10.72 4.71 -1.20
N SER A 544 11.65 4.37 -2.11
CA SER A 544 11.66 3.06 -2.77
C SER A 544 12.27 2.00 -1.84
N VAL A 545 11.67 0.81 -1.79
CA VAL A 545 11.99 -0.24 -0.81
C VAL A 545 12.47 -1.49 -1.54
N HIS A 546 13.69 -1.95 -1.26
CA HIS A 546 14.27 -3.14 -1.89
C HIS A 546 14.71 -4.18 -0.84
N PRO A 547 13.79 -5.05 -0.38
CA PRO A 547 14.10 -6.14 0.54
C PRO A 547 15.06 -7.16 -0.09
N LEU A 548 15.93 -7.72 0.72
CA LEU A 548 16.97 -8.67 0.30
C LEU A 548 16.65 -10.10 0.79
N PRO A 549 17.28 -11.15 0.23
CA PRO A 549 17.06 -12.53 0.68
C PRO A 549 17.46 -12.72 2.14
N ALA A 550 16.55 -13.18 3.01
CA ALA A 550 16.88 -13.54 4.38
C ALA A 550 18.05 -14.54 4.44
N ARG A 551 19.02 -14.33 5.34
CA ARG A 551 20.24 -15.13 5.44
C ARG A 551 20.38 -15.80 6.83
N PRO A 552 20.96 -17.01 6.91
CA PRO A 552 21.15 -17.77 8.16
C PRO A 552 22.34 -17.25 9.00
N ILE A 553 22.41 -15.94 9.25
CA ILE A 553 23.55 -15.29 9.91
C ILE A 553 23.17 -14.96 11.36
N ASN A 554 23.94 -15.43 12.33
CA ASN A 554 23.63 -15.15 13.73
C ASN A 554 24.16 -13.78 14.16
N GLU A 555 23.29 -12.79 14.06
CA GLU A 555 23.46 -11.39 14.44
C GLU A 555 23.84 -11.19 15.93
N ASN A 556 23.57 -12.17 16.80
CA ASN A 556 24.00 -12.16 18.21
C ASN A 556 25.54 -12.35 18.38
N SER A 557 26.34 -12.20 17.31
CA SER A 557 27.79 -12.36 17.31
C SER A 557 28.50 -11.23 16.54
N LYS A 558 29.76 -10.94 16.92
CA LYS A 558 30.59 -9.93 16.22
C LYS A 558 30.88 -10.37 14.78
N THR A 559 31.26 -11.64 14.60
CA THR A 559 31.47 -12.27 13.29
C THR A 559 30.21 -12.21 12.42
N GLY A 560 29.04 -12.56 12.98
CA GLY A 560 27.78 -12.50 12.25
C GLY A 560 27.45 -11.10 11.74
N ASN A 561 27.67 -10.04 12.53
CA ASN A 561 27.50 -8.66 12.05
C ASN A 561 28.47 -8.32 10.90
N ALA A 562 29.73 -8.78 10.96
CA ALA A 562 30.67 -8.62 9.85
C ALA A 562 30.23 -9.38 8.59
N ASP A 563 29.67 -10.58 8.74
CA ASP A 563 29.12 -11.40 7.66
C ASP A 563 27.82 -10.82 7.07
N VAL A 564 26.95 -10.20 7.87
CA VAL A 564 25.77 -9.43 7.41
C VAL A 564 26.22 -8.37 6.40
N ILE A 565 27.20 -7.53 6.77
CA ILE A 565 27.73 -6.49 5.86
C ILE A 565 28.32 -7.12 4.60
N ARG A 566 29.12 -8.17 4.73
CA ARG A 566 29.74 -8.84 3.57
C ARG A 566 28.69 -9.42 2.61
N GLU A 567 27.81 -10.28 3.11
CA GLU A 567 26.81 -11.00 2.31
C GLU A 567 25.79 -10.07 1.64
N PHE A 568 25.30 -9.03 2.33
CA PHE A 568 24.32 -8.12 1.73
C PHE A 568 24.95 -7.12 0.76
N MET A 569 26.22 -6.72 0.94
CA MET A 569 26.92 -5.89 -0.04
C MET A 569 27.30 -6.71 -1.30
N GLU A 570 27.70 -7.97 -1.13
CA GLU A 570 27.84 -8.95 -2.23
C GLU A 570 26.50 -9.21 -2.96
N GLU A 571 25.40 -9.36 -2.22
CA GLU A 571 24.04 -9.47 -2.79
C GLU A 571 23.65 -8.23 -3.60
N LEU A 572 24.00 -7.02 -3.14
CA LEU A 572 23.79 -5.76 -3.87
C LEU A 572 24.73 -5.56 -5.06
N GLY A 573 25.70 -6.45 -5.29
CA GLY A 573 26.68 -6.34 -6.37
C GLY A 573 27.75 -5.27 -6.11
N GLN A 574 27.96 -4.95 -4.84
CA GLN A 574 28.93 -3.97 -4.33
C GLN A 574 29.89 -4.70 -3.35
N PRO A 575 30.63 -5.74 -3.79
CA PRO A 575 31.38 -6.61 -2.88
C PRO A 575 32.48 -5.85 -2.14
N THR A 576 32.70 -6.18 -0.87
CA THR A 576 33.70 -5.51 -0.01
C THR A 576 35.14 -5.73 -0.48
N THR A 577 35.38 -6.65 -1.41
CA THR A 577 36.68 -6.83 -2.08
C THR A 577 36.95 -5.82 -3.20
N ALA A 578 35.94 -5.07 -3.66
CA ALA A 578 36.11 -4.06 -4.70
C ALA A 578 36.92 -2.86 -4.17
N THR A 579 37.92 -2.43 -4.93
CA THR A 579 38.87 -1.39 -4.52
C THR A 579 38.18 -0.07 -4.15
N GLU A 580 37.22 0.37 -4.94
CA GLU A 580 36.55 1.67 -4.83
C GLU A 580 35.38 1.69 -3.83
N PHE A 581 34.91 0.51 -3.36
CA PHE A 581 33.73 0.40 -2.50
C PHE A 581 33.87 1.20 -1.18
N ALA A 582 35.10 1.30 -0.66
CA ALA A 582 35.41 2.01 0.57
C ALA A 582 35.51 3.54 0.41
N ASP A 583 35.59 4.05 -0.82
CA ASP A 583 35.85 5.48 -1.09
C ASP A 583 34.59 6.35 -0.89
N GLU A 584 33.41 5.72 -0.80
CA GLU A 584 32.11 6.33 -0.51
C GLU A 584 31.49 5.76 0.78
N VAL A 585 30.94 6.66 1.61
CA VAL A 585 30.32 6.33 2.90
C VAL A 585 28.98 5.62 2.71
N ARG A 586 28.81 4.50 3.43
CA ARG A 586 27.59 3.67 3.42
C ARG A 586 26.80 3.91 4.71
N LEU A 587 25.53 4.26 4.61
CA LEU A 587 24.66 4.34 5.79
C LEU A 587 24.18 2.93 6.13
N VAL A 588 24.31 2.53 7.38
CA VAL A 588 23.89 1.21 7.89
C VAL A 588 23.08 1.41 9.16
N ALA A 589 21.89 0.80 9.22
CA ALA A 589 20.96 0.92 10.34
C ALA A 589 20.51 -0.46 10.86
N GLY A 590 20.14 -0.50 12.14
CA GLY A 590 19.65 -1.67 12.85
C GLY A 590 19.40 -1.34 14.32
N ASP A 591 19.26 -2.37 15.16
CA ASP A 591 19.08 -2.22 16.61
C ASP A 591 20.35 -1.66 17.32
N GLN A 592 20.27 -1.50 18.65
CA GLN A 592 21.41 -1.03 19.43
C GLN A 592 22.60 -2.00 19.42
N LEU A 593 22.33 -3.30 19.57
CA LEU A 593 23.35 -4.32 19.80
C LEU A 593 24.18 -4.58 18.53
N SER A 594 23.53 -4.59 17.37
CA SER A 594 24.14 -4.75 16.06
C SER A 594 24.99 -3.54 15.67
N MET A 595 24.50 -2.31 15.92
CA MET A 595 25.31 -1.11 15.70
C MET A 595 26.51 -1.04 16.67
N ALA A 596 26.36 -1.53 17.91
CA ALA A 596 27.49 -1.68 18.83
C ALA A 596 28.51 -2.72 18.33
N ARG A 597 28.06 -3.93 17.96
CA ARG A 597 28.94 -5.02 17.48
C ARG A 597 29.69 -4.67 16.21
N LEU A 598 29.09 -3.92 15.27
CA LEU A 598 29.82 -3.45 14.10
C LEU A 598 30.94 -2.46 14.45
N ARG A 599 30.72 -1.56 15.42
CA ARG A 599 31.79 -0.69 15.92
C ARG A 599 32.90 -1.48 16.59
N GLU A 600 32.57 -2.47 17.42
CA GLU A 600 33.56 -3.36 18.02
C GLU A 600 34.39 -4.13 16.95
N VAL A 601 33.78 -4.52 15.82
CA VAL A 601 34.51 -5.11 14.68
C VAL A 601 35.43 -4.07 14.03
N GLY A 602 34.97 -2.84 13.79
CA GLY A 602 35.79 -1.75 13.26
C GLY A 602 36.95 -1.35 14.19
N GLU A 603 36.74 -1.43 15.51
CA GLU A 603 37.76 -1.20 16.54
C GLU A 603 38.82 -2.32 16.55
N VAL A 604 38.42 -3.59 16.53
CA VAL A 604 39.35 -4.74 16.43
C VAL A 604 40.11 -4.75 15.10
N ARG A 605 39.50 -4.24 14.03
CA ARG A 605 40.11 -4.12 12.70
C ARG A 605 40.99 -2.89 12.50
N ALA A 606 40.93 -1.90 13.39
CA ALA A 606 41.90 -0.81 13.40
C ALA A 606 43.32 -1.38 13.55
N GLU A 607 44.33 -0.69 13.01
CA GLU A 607 45.73 -1.15 12.84
C GLU A 607 45.91 -2.37 11.89
N ASN A 608 44.89 -3.24 11.75
CA ASN A 608 44.99 -4.52 11.05
C ASN A 608 44.51 -4.45 9.58
N GLU A 609 43.30 -3.93 9.33
CA GLU A 609 42.64 -4.00 8.02
C GLU A 609 42.38 -2.60 7.43
N GLY A 610 42.77 -2.41 6.16
CA GLY A 610 42.51 -1.22 5.37
C GLY A 610 41.29 -1.33 4.45
N GLY A 611 41.03 -0.29 3.65
CA GLY A 611 39.96 -0.27 2.67
C GLY A 611 38.57 -0.58 3.27
N ALA A 612 37.79 -1.40 2.57
CA ALA A 612 36.41 -1.71 2.93
C ALA A 612 36.30 -2.49 4.25
N SER A 613 37.14 -3.51 4.41
CA SER A 613 37.04 -4.47 5.52
C SER A 613 37.22 -3.82 6.89
N SER A 614 37.98 -2.71 6.95
CA SER A 614 38.10 -1.81 8.12
C SER A 614 36.78 -1.32 8.72
N LEU A 615 35.68 -1.34 7.93
CA LEU A 615 34.39 -0.73 8.23
C LEU A 615 34.42 0.80 8.47
N ARG A 616 35.57 1.48 8.29
CA ARG A 616 35.76 2.93 8.53
C ARG A 616 34.92 3.84 7.60
N HIS A 617 34.39 3.26 6.53
CA HIS A 617 33.48 3.89 5.57
C HIS A 617 31.98 3.76 5.97
N ILE A 618 31.64 3.09 7.07
CA ILE A 618 30.25 2.87 7.51
C ILE A 618 29.80 3.98 8.47
N LEU A 619 28.63 4.55 8.18
CA LEU A 619 27.92 5.51 9.03
C LEU A 619 26.82 4.79 9.82
N TYR A 620 27.17 4.34 11.03
CA TYR A 620 26.25 3.68 11.96
C TYR A 620 25.08 4.60 12.32
N THR A 621 23.89 4.18 11.89
CA THR A 621 22.65 4.96 11.91
C THR A 621 21.67 4.32 12.90
N PRO A 622 21.32 4.99 14.01
CA PRO A 622 20.43 4.40 15.02
C PRO A 622 19.05 4.03 14.49
N GLY A 623 18.58 2.81 14.77
CA GLY A 623 17.17 2.47 14.70
C GLY A 623 16.36 3.28 15.71
N LEU A 624 15.44 4.11 15.23
CA LEU A 624 14.66 5.04 16.08
C LEU A 624 13.46 4.35 16.74
N PHE A 625 12.97 3.24 16.18
CA PHE A 625 11.88 2.46 16.76
C PHE A 625 12.32 1.74 18.04
N HIS A 626 13.49 1.10 18.02
CA HIS A 626 14.08 0.48 19.22
C HIS A 626 14.34 1.49 20.35
N TYR A 627 14.67 2.74 20.00
CA TYR A 627 14.79 3.83 20.97
C TYR A 627 13.42 4.21 21.54
N ARG A 628 12.40 4.34 20.69
CA ARG A 628 11.01 4.60 21.12
C ARG A 628 10.49 3.51 22.06
N ILE A 629 10.76 2.24 21.76
CA ILE A 629 10.45 1.10 22.63
C ILE A 629 11.12 1.30 23.99
N ASN A 630 12.42 1.57 24.04
CA ASN A 630 13.14 1.75 25.29
C ASN A 630 12.69 2.97 26.09
N ALA A 631 12.37 4.08 25.43
CA ALA A 631 11.81 5.26 26.07
C ALA A 631 10.43 4.97 26.68
N THR A 632 9.53 4.30 25.94
CA THR A 632 8.21 3.87 26.42
C THR A 632 8.32 2.91 27.61
N THR A 633 9.14 1.86 27.50
CA THR A 633 9.35 0.84 28.55
C THR A 633 9.95 1.46 29.82
N ALA A 634 10.97 2.31 29.68
CA ALA A 634 11.59 2.97 30.83
C ALA A 634 10.65 4.02 31.47
N LEU A 635 9.84 4.72 30.68
CA LEU A 635 8.82 5.65 31.16
C LEU A 635 7.69 4.91 31.90
N LEU A 636 7.23 3.77 31.38
CA LEU A 636 6.23 2.94 32.04
C LEU A 636 6.71 2.50 33.42
N LEU A 637 7.90 1.88 33.50
CA LEU A 637 8.48 1.40 34.75
C LEU A 637 8.69 2.52 35.78
N ALA A 638 9.20 3.69 35.34
CA ALA A 638 9.48 4.81 36.23
C ALA A 638 8.24 5.40 36.90
N TYR A 639 7.10 5.40 36.21
CA TYR A 639 5.85 5.98 36.70
C TYR A 639 4.78 4.92 37.03
N LEU A 640 5.15 3.62 37.04
CA LEU A 640 4.21 2.52 37.30
C LEU A 640 3.58 2.64 38.69
N GLY A 641 4.39 2.89 39.72
CA GLY A 641 3.95 2.90 41.13
C GLY A 641 3.72 1.50 41.70
N LYS A 642 3.37 1.43 43.00
CA LYS A 642 3.04 0.17 43.69
C LYS A 642 1.56 -0.20 43.55
N LYS A 643 1.29 -1.51 43.52
CA LYS A 643 -0.08 -2.04 43.49
C LYS A 643 -0.86 -1.66 44.74
N ASN A 644 -2.16 -1.44 44.60
CA ASN A 644 -3.09 -1.07 45.68
C ASN A 644 -2.76 0.25 46.39
N ARG A 645 -2.01 1.17 45.75
CA ARG A 645 -1.69 2.52 46.28
C ARG A 645 -2.47 3.63 45.58
N ASP A 646 -3.59 3.29 44.95
CA ASP A 646 -4.35 4.20 44.07
C ASP A 646 -4.95 5.42 44.79
N ILE A 647 -4.99 5.42 46.13
CA ILE A 647 -5.45 6.54 46.96
C ILE A 647 -4.30 7.50 47.33
N SER A 648 -3.11 6.96 47.66
CA SER A 648 -1.93 7.71 48.13
C SER A 648 -0.97 8.08 47.00
N ASN A 649 -0.92 7.27 45.94
CA ASN A 649 -0.25 7.54 44.68
C ASN A 649 -1.24 7.45 43.48
N PRO A 650 -2.30 8.30 43.47
CA PRO A 650 -3.33 8.35 42.41
C PRO A 650 -2.79 8.82 41.05
N ALA A 651 -1.57 9.36 41.04
CA ALA A 651 -0.88 9.82 39.83
C ALA A 651 0.04 8.75 39.22
N SER A 652 -0.02 7.50 39.69
CA SER A 652 0.74 6.37 39.14
C SER A 652 0.04 5.75 37.91
N LEU A 653 0.81 5.17 36.99
CA LEU A 653 0.26 4.47 35.83
C LEU A 653 -0.49 3.19 36.23
N HIS A 654 -0.12 2.55 37.34
CA HIS A 654 -0.90 1.43 37.89
C HIS A 654 -2.29 1.88 38.34
N ALA A 655 -2.42 3.00 39.06
CA ALA A 655 -3.72 3.54 39.45
C ALA A 655 -4.59 3.86 38.22
N HIS A 656 -4.02 4.50 37.19
CA HIS A 656 -4.72 4.75 35.93
C HIS A 656 -5.16 3.44 35.23
N ASN A 657 -4.30 2.43 35.16
CA ASN A 657 -4.60 1.13 34.54
C ASN A 657 -5.71 0.37 35.30
N THR A 658 -5.71 0.44 36.63
CA THR A 658 -6.74 -0.14 37.51
C THR A 658 -8.09 0.56 37.32
N ILE A 659 -8.10 1.90 37.22
CA ILE A 659 -9.32 2.69 36.97
C ILE A 659 -9.94 2.32 35.62
N LEU A 660 -9.12 2.21 34.56
CA LEU A 660 -9.56 1.79 33.23
C LEU A 660 -9.85 0.29 33.09
N ARG A 661 -9.60 -0.51 34.14
CA ARG A 661 -9.81 -1.97 34.16
C ARG A 661 -9.04 -2.73 33.08
N CYS A 662 -7.92 -2.20 32.62
CA CYS A 662 -7.05 -2.84 31.64
C CYS A 662 -6.37 -4.09 32.23
N LYS A 663 -5.77 -4.94 31.37
CA LYS A 663 -4.97 -6.11 31.81
C LYS A 663 -3.93 -5.67 32.87
N PRO A 664 -3.69 -6.44 33.96
CA PRO A 664 -2.80 -5.98 35.03
C PRO A 664 -1.33 -5.90 34.61
N ILE A 665 -0.74 -4.70 34.66
CA ILE A 665 0.69 -4.50 34.39
C ILE A 665 1.53 -5.10 35.54
N VAL A 666 2.59 -5.84 35.18
CA VAL A 666 3.56 -6.43 36.12
C VAL A 666 4.98 -6.05 35.68
N ALA A 667 5.84 -5.58 36.59
CA ALA A 667 7.19 -5.13 36.22
C ALA A 667 8.10 -6.24 35.66
N THR A 668 7.81 -7.51 35.97
CA THR A 668 8.56 -8.70 35.53
C THR A 668 8.00 -9.34 34.25
N SER A 669 6.83 -8.91 33.79
CA SER A 669 6.16 -9.36 32.57
C SER A 669 5.37 -8.16 32.05
N LEU A 670 6.08 -7.32 31.30
CA LEU A 670 5.52 -6.07 30.78
C LEU A 670 4.67 -6.38 29.55
N PRO A 671 3.49 -5.74 29.41
CA PRO A 671 2.65 -5.95 28.25
C PRO A 671 3.29 -5.32 27.00
N SER A 672 2.99 -5.88 25.83
CA SER A 672 3.45 -5.45 24.52
C SER A 672 3.59 -3.93 24.37
N PHE A 673 4.59 -3.53 23.58
CA PHE A 673 4.94 -2.12 23.33
C PHE A 673 3.72 -1.21 23.05
N ARG A 674 2.75 -1.68 22.24
CA ARG A 674 1.50 -0.94 21.97
C ARG A 674 0.71 -0.65 23.25
N THR A 675 0.41 -1.69 24.04
CA THR A 675 -0.29 -1.58 25.33
C THR A 675 0.42 -0.65 26.30
N SER A 676 1.74 -0.78 26.40
CA SER A 676 2.60 0.10 27.21
C SER A 676 2.52 1.57 26.77
N GLU A 677 2.54 1.84 25.46
CA GLU A 677 2.45 3.20 24.91
C GLU A 677 1.03 3.79 25.06
N ASP A 678 -0.03 2.98 24.95
CA ASP A 678 -1.42 3.42 25.07
C ASP A 678 -1.77 3.90 26.49
N VAL A 679 -1.38 3.14 27.53
CA VAL A 679 -1.62 3.54 28.93
C VAL A 679 -0.89 4.86 29.26
N ILE A 680 0.33 5.05 28.73
CA ILE A 680 1.05 6.33 28.82
C ILE A 680 0.30 7.43 28.05
N ASN A 681 -0.18 7.16 26.84
CA ASN A 681 -0.86 8.15 26.00
C ASN A 681 -2.20 8.61 26.58
N GLU A 682 -3.02 7.71 27.10
CA GLU A 682 -4.32 8.06 27.66
C GLU A 682 -4.17 8.79 29.01
N SER A 683 -3.23 8.36 29.85
CA SER A 683 -2.81 9.10 31.04
C SER A 683 -2.35 10.53 30.68
N LYS A 684 -1.41 10.67 29.73
CA LYS A 684 -0.86 11.96 29.26
C LYS A 684 -1.96 12.89 28.70
N ASP A 685 -2.78 12.39 27.78
CA ASP A 685 -3.84 13.18 27.15
C ASP A 685 -4.89 13.64 28.18
N THR A 686 -5.34 12.75 29.07
CA THR A 686 -6.27 13.08 30.17
C THR A 686 -5.72 14.16 31.08
N ARG A 687 -4.44 14.06 31.47
CA ARG A 687 -3.79 15.05 32.35
C ARG A 687 -3.69 16.42 31.69
N ILE A 688 -3.46 16.48 30.39
CA ILE A 688 -3.49 17.74 29.62
C ILE A 688 -4.89 18.36 29.64
N LEU A 689 -5.94 17.54 29.59
CA LEU A 689 -7.33 18.00 29.61
C LEU A 689 -7.78 18.49 31.01
N ASP A 690 -7.43 17.79 32.09
CA ASP A 690 -7.59 18.29 33.47
C ASP A 690 -6.81 19.60 33.70
N CYS A 691 -5.56 19.66 33.24
CA CYS A 691 -4.76 20.89 33.27
C CYS A 691 -5.39 22.03 32.44
N ALA A 692 -6.05 21.73 31.31
CA ALA A 692 -6.73 22.71 30.47
C ALA A 692 -7.94 23.34 31.17
N LEU A 693 -8.72 22.55 31.92
CA LEU A 693 -9.77 23.09 32.79
C LEU A 693 -9.18 23.96 33.90
N ARG A 694 -8.10 23.53 34.56
CA ARG A 694 -7.44 24.28 35.65
C ARG A 694 -6.86 25.64 35.22
N VAL A 695 -6.31 25.76 34.01
CA VAL A 695 -5.78 27.05 33.53
C VAL A 695 -6.84 27.99 32.96
N SER A 696 -8.01 27.47 32.58
CA SER A 696 -9.12 28.24 31.97
C SER A 696 -10.26 28.58 32.94
N GLY A 697 -10.37 27.85 34.07
CA GLY A 697 -11.44 28.03 35.04
C GLY A 697 -12.81 27.47 34.61
N LYS A 698 -12.87 26.65 33.56
CA LYS A 698 -14.09 25.97 33.09
C LYS A 698 -14.35 24.71 33.93
N ALA A 699 -15.61 24.36 34.16
CA ALA A 699 -15.98 23.20 35.00
C ALA A 699 -16.02 21.87 34.22
N SER A 700 -16.12 21.92 32.89
CA SER A 700 -16.18 20.73 32.03
C SER A 700 -15.51 20.95 30.67
N LEU A 701 -15.13 19.85 29.99
CA LEU A 701 -14.62 19.93 28.62
C LEU A 701 -15.68 20.45 27.63
N ALA A 702 -16.96 20.17 27.88
CA ALA A 702 -18.06 20.73 27.09
C ALA A 702 -18.08 22.27 27.17
N GLU A 703 -17.96 22.85 28.36
CA GLU A 703 -17.84 24.31 28.54
C GLU A 703 -16.57 24.89 27.91
N TYR A 704 -15.45 24.16 27.94
CA TYR A 704 -14.19 24.60 27.31
C TYR A 704 -14.30 24.62 25.78
N VAL A 705 -14.90 23.59 25.18
CA VAL A 705 -15.07 23.46 23.73
C VAL A 705 -16.13 24.44 23.20
N ALA A 706 -17.21 24.66 23.95
CA ALA A 706 -18.29 25.58 23.60
C ALA A 706 -17.96 27.07 23.86
N ASP A 707 -16.80 27.37 24.45
CA ASP A 707 -16.42 28.74 24.83
C ASP A 707 -16.30 29.68 23.62
N PRO A 708 -17.11 30.75 23.52
CA PRO A 708 -17.00 31.72 22.44
C PRO A 708 -15.65 32.45 22.48
N ASP A 709 -15.14 32.75 23.68
CA ASP A 709 -13.92 33.53 23.91
C ASP A 709 -12.63 32.70 23.80
N LEU A 710 -12.74 31.37 23.63
CA LEU A 710 -11.61 30.50 23.29
C LEU A 710 -11.18 30.77 21.84
N ASP A 711 -10.32 31.77 21.65
CA ASP A 711 -9.63 32.07 20.41
C ASP A 711 -8.25 31.35 20.35
N TRP A 712 -7.48 31.61 19.29
CA TRP A 712 -6.13 31.06 19.13
C TRP A 712 -5.12 31.60 20.15
N ALA A 713 -5.20 32.88 20.53
CA ALA A 713 -4.32 33.46 21.54
C ALA A 713 -4.65 32.89 22.93
N THR A 714 -5.92 32.75 23.27
CA THR A 714 -6.42 32.10 24.50
C THR A 714 -6.00 30.63 24.56
N LEU A 715 -6.22 29.84 23.50
CA LEU A 715 -5.77 28.44 23.43
C LEU A 715 -4.25 28.31 23.61
N LYS A 716 -3.47 29.20 22.96
CA LYS A 716 -2.01 29.22 23.14
C LYS A 716 -1.63 29.61 24.58
N GLY A 717 -2.30 30.59 25.18
CA GLY A 717 -2.06 31.02 26.55
C GLY A 717 -2.36 29.92 27.58
N HIS A 718 -3.43 29.14 27.36
CA HIS A 718 -3.70 27.93 28.13
C HIS A 718 -2.54 26.93 27.99
N ALA A 719 -2.09 26.64 26.77
CA ALA A 719 -0.99 25.69 26.55
C ALA A 719 0.38 26.17 27.11
N ASP A 720 0.69 27.47 27.00
CA ASP A 720 1.84 28.09 27.67
C ASP A 720 1.77 27.87 29.20
N ALA A 721 0.61 28.14 29.81
CA ALA A 721 0.40 27.99 31.25
C ALA A 721 0.45 26.53 31.72
N ILE A 722 -0.03 25.58 30.90
CA ILE A 722 0.07 24.13 31.19
C ILE A 722 1.54 23.72 31.22
N VAL A 723 2.33 24.10 30.21
CA VAL A 723 3.75 23.73 30.14
C VAL A 723 4.56 24.35 31.28
N ASP A 724 4.38 25.65 31.55
CA ASP A 724 5.14 26.37 32.59
C ASP A 724 4.78 25.97 34.03
N ARG A 725 3.57 25.43 34.27
CA ARG A 725 3.13 25.02 35.63
C ARG A 725 3.21 23.53 35.87
N TYR A 726 2.94 22.71 34.86
CA TYR A 726 2.67 21.28 35.01
C TYR A 726 3.60 20.37 34.19
N ALA A 727 4.51 20.91 33.36
CA ALA A 727 5.52 20.12 32.62
C ALA A 727 6.95 20.66 32.77
N ASP A 728 7.20 21.54 33.74
CA ASP A 728 8.53 22.09 34.04
C ASP A 728 9.09 21.49 35.33
N ALA A 729 10.16 20.70 35.23
CA ALA A 729 10.81 20.07 36.37
C ALA A 729 11.31 21.06 37.43
N ARG A 730 11.54 22.33 37.08
CA ARG A 730 11.89 23.41 38.04
C ARG A 730 10.75 23.72 39.02
N VAL A 731 9.52 23.33 38.69
CA VAL A 731 8.36 23.39 39.60
C VAL A 731 8.46 22.27 40.63
N ALA A 732 8.65 21.02 40.19
CA ALA A 732 8.81 19.87 41.10
C ALA A 732 10.03 20.03 42.02
N GLU A 733 11.19 20.40 41.46
CA GLU A 733 12.44 20.62 42.20
C GLU A 733 12.32 21.73 43.27
N ARG A 734 11.50 22.75 43.04
CA ARG A 734 11.22 23.80 44.05
C ARG A 734 10.50 23.20 45.26
N HIS A 735 9.41 22.48 45.03
CA HIS A 735 8.58 21.90 46.10
C HIS A 735 9.31 20.77 46.83
N ARG A 736 10.13 19.99 46.12
CA ARG A 736 11.08 19.04 46.70
C ARG A 736 12.07 19.71 47.65
N ARG A 737 12.72 20.80 47.23
CA ARG A 737 13.65 21.57 48.07
C ARG A 737 12.98 22.26 49.26
N GLU A 738 11.70 22.61 49.15
CA GLU A 738 10.90 23.12 50.28
C GLU A 738 10.71 22.04 51.36
N ARG A 739 10.48 20.78 50.97
CA ARG A 739 10.41 19.60 51.85
C ARG A 739 11.77 19.21 52.45
N GLU A 740 12.82 19.13 51.63
CA GLU A 740 14.17 18.70 52.03
C GLU A 740 14.83 19.63 53.06
N ARG A 741 14.37 20.88 53.17
CA ARG A 741 14.85 21.87 54.16
C ARG A 741 14.32 21.65 55.58
N GLY A 742 13.73 20.49 55.87
CA GLY A 742 13.24 20.13 57.20
C GLY A 742 11.90 20.74 57.58
N ASN A 743 11.09 21.14 56.60
CA ASN A 743 9.71 21.53 56.83
C ASN A 743 8.79 20.33 56.52
N GLU A 744 8.21 19.73 57.56
CA GLU A 744 7.39 18.52 57.45
C GLU A 744 6.08 18.79 56.68
N ASP A 745 5.54 20.01 56.77
CA ASP A 745 4.32 20.47 56.09
C ASP A 745 4.57 20.95 54.64
N ALA A 746 5.76 20.75 54.08
CA ALA A 746 6.14 21.25 52.75
C ALA A 746 6.38 20.17 51.69
N GLY A 747 6.29 20.60 50.43
CA GLY A 747 6.37 19.75 49.24
C GLY A 747 5.10 18.94 49.00
N ASP A 748 5.06 18.24 47.86
CA ASP A 748 3.90 17.44 47.46
C ASP A 748 4.35 16.32 46.50
N GLN A 749 4.43 15.09 47.03
CA GLN A 749 4.98 13.94 46.29
C GLN A 749 4.14 13.54 45.08
N VAL A 750 2.81 13.69 45.16
CA VAL A 750 1.89 13.39 44.06
C VAL A 750 2.04 14.43 42.96
N PHE A 751 2.01 15.72 43.31
CA PHE A 751 2.14 16.82 42.35
C PHE A 751 3.51 16.84 41.67
N GLU A 752 4.60 16.67 42.44
CA GLU A 752 5.97 16.58 41.90
C GLU A 752 6.08 15.46 40.85
N SER A 753 5.58 14.26 41.18
CA SER A 753 5.62 13.11 40.26
C SER A 753 4.72 13.33 39.04
N ALA A 754 3.56 13.98 39.22
CA ALA A 754 2.65 14.31 38.13
C ALA A 754 3.19 15.39 37.17
N VAL A 755 4.01 16.32 37.66
CA VAL A 755 4.72 17.31 36.83
C VAL A 755 5.86 16.67 36.03
N LEU A 756 6.65 15.81 36.66
CA LEU A 756 7.73 15.08 35.98
C LEU A 756 7.18 14.12 34.92
N PHE A 757 6.09 13.39 35.22
CA PHE A 757 5.41 12.52 34.25
C PHE A 757 5.01 13.29 32.99
N LEU A 758 4.36 14.45 33.15
CA LEU A 758 3.84 15.20 32.02
C LEU A 758 4.97 15.74 31.13
N ARG A 759 6.10 16.15 31.72
CA ARG A 759 7.33 16.49 30.98
C ARG A 759 7.84 15.31 30.14
N ASP A 760 7.99 14.15 30.76
CA ASP A 760 8.63 13.00 30.13
C ASP A 760 7.73 12.34 29.07
N ALA A 761 6.42 12.29 29.31
CA ALA A 761 5.43 11.87 28.32
C ALA A 761 5.29 12.87 27.15
N LEU A 762 5.54 14.17 27.37
CA LEU A 762 5.65 15.16 26.28
C LEU A 762 6.93 15.00 25.45
N LEU A 763 8.06 14.54 26.02
CA LEU A 763 9.24 14.15 25.23
C LEU A 763 8.93 12.98 24.30
N LEU A 764 8.28 11.93 24.82
CA LEU A 764 7.90 10.76 24.02
C LEU A 764 6.89 11.11 22.92
N GLN A 765 5.91 11.97 23.22
CA GLN A 765 4.97 12.43 22.20
C GLN A 765 5.67 13.28 21.13
N GLU A 766 6.54 14.22 21.51
CA GLU A 766 7.29 15.06 20.55
C GLU A 766 8.22 14.23 19.67
N PHE A 767 8.79 13.12 20.17
CA PHE A 767 9.56 12.17 19.36
C PHE A 767 8.69 11.54 18.25
N LYS A 768 7.50 11.04 18.60
CA LYS A 768 6.51 10.50 17.64
C LYS A 768 6.08 11.55 16.62
N ASP A 769 5.86 12.79 17.07
CA ASP A 769 5.43 13.91 16.21
C ASP A 769 6.54 14.34 15.23
N ALA A 770 7.79 14.35 15.70
CA ALA A 770 8.98 14.61 14.91
C ALA A 770 9.17 13.56 13.81
N ILE A 771 9.04 12.27 14.16
CA ILE A 771 9.04 11.16 13.19
C ILE A 771 7.92 11.36 12.18
N LYS A 772 6.65 11.41 12.62
CA LYS A 772 5.49 11.44 11.72
C LYS A 772 5.54 12.62 10.75
N SER A 773 5.92 13.81 11.24
CA SER A 773 6.06 15.03 10.43
C SER A 773 7.28 15.03 9.49
N GLY A 774 8.24 14.11 9.67
CA GLY A 774 9.46 14.00 8.89
C GLY A 774 10.56 15.00 9.31
N ASP A 775 10.70 15.33 10.59
CA ASP A 775 11.65 16.34 11.10
C ASP A 775 12.71 15.73 12.03
N SER A 776 13.77 15.19 11.42
CA SER A 776 14.93 14.62 12.10
C SER A 776 15.66 15.60 13.04
N GLY A 777 15.48 16.92 12.86
CA GLY A 777 16.03 17.93 13.76
C GLY A 777 15.21 18.11 15.05
N ARG A 778 13.90 17.83 15.01
CA ARG A 778 13.06 17.68 16.21
C ARG A 778 13.40 16.38 16.94
N VAL A 779 13.62 15.27 16.21
CA VAL A 779 14.10 13.99 16.77
C VAL A 779 15.39 14.20 17.58
N LEU A 780 16.41 14.84 16.99
CA LEU A 780 17.65 15.19 17.70
C LEU A 780 17.41 16.06 18.94
N THR A 781 16.47 17.00 18.88
CA THR A 781 16.13 17.85 20.04
C THR A 781 15.58 17.00 21.19
N VAL A 782 14.84 15.91 20.95
CA VAL A 782 14.43 14.99 22.02
C VAL A 782 15.62 14.14 22.50
N LEU A 783 16.47 13.65 21.58
CA LEU A 783 17.64 12.84 21.92
C LEU A 783 18.66 13.59 22.82
N GLU A 784 18.79 14.92 22.67
CA GLU A 784 19.55 15.76 23.60
C GLU A 784 19.05 15.67 25.06
N SER A 785 17.77 15.42 25.31
CA SER A 785 17.27 15.09 26.67
C SER A 785 17.41 13.59 27.00
N TRP A 786 17.17 12.69 26.03
CA TRP A 786 17.19 11.25 26.29
C TRP A 786 18.57 10.67 26.63
N VAL A 787 19.68 11.29 26.20
CA VAL A 787 21.02 10.89 26.68
C VAL A 787 21.12 10.89 28.20
N PHE A 788 20.44 11.84 28.85
CA PHE A 788 20.31 11.93 30.29
C PHE A 788 19.18 11.04 30.80
N SER A 789 17.98 11.11 30.22
CA SER A 789 16.82 10.33 30.68
C SER A 789 17.13 8.83 30.73
N TYR A 790 17.73 8.26 29.68
CA TYR A 790 18.17 6.86 29.66
C TYR A 790 19.21 6.55 30.76
N ARG A 791 20.21 7.42 30.97
CA ARG A 791 21.23 7.23 32.02
C ARG A 791 20.63 7.33 33.42
N GLY A 792 19.63 8.20 33.61
CA GLY A 792 18.83 8.31 34.82
C GLY A 792 18.07 7.00 35.09
N LEU A 793 17.35 6.52 34.08
CA LEU A 793 16.48 5.33 34.09
C LEU A 793 17.20 3.97 33.95
N GLY A 794 18.52 3.93 34.02
CA GLY A 794 19.30 2.67 33.97
C GLY A 794 19.44 2.05 32.57
N ARG A 795 18.92 2.68 31.51
CA ARG A 795 19.07 2.26 30.11
C ARG A 795 20.46 2.63 29.57
N VAL A 796 21.50 2.08 30.22
CA VAL A 796 22.90 2.49 30.07
C VAL A 796 23.47 2.31 28.66
N GLN A 797 22.99 1.31 27.92
CA GLN A 797 23.39 1.01 26.54
C GLN A 797 22.86 2.08 25.57
N TYR A 798 21.54 2.30 25.53
CA TYR A 798 20.94 3.39 24.76
C TYR A 798 21.45 4.78 25.16
N ALA A 799 21.73 5.01 26.46
CA ALA A 799 22.39 6.23 26.91
C ALA A 799 23.83 6.40 26.36
N ASN A 800 24.53 5.29 26.07
CA ASN A 800 25.85 5.30 25.43
C ASN A 800 25.74 5.55 23.92
N GLU A 801 24.75 4.95 23.25
CA GLU A 801 24.52 5.24 21.83
C GLU A 801 24.20 6.71 21.57
N VAL A 802 23.31 7.31 22.37
CA VAL A 802 22.97 8.73 22.19
C VAL A 802 24.20 9.61 22.49
N LEU A 803 25.09 9.21 23.40
CA LEU A 803 26.36 9.90 23.65
C LEU A 803 27.27 9.87 22.41
N ILE A 804 27.45 8.68 21.81
CA ILE A 804 28.23 8.47 20.58
C ILE A 804 27.62 9.26 19.41
N LEU A 805 26.30 9.17 19.21
CA LEU A 805 25.53 9.92 18.21
C LEU A 805 25.70 11.43 18.38
N LEU A 806 25.59 11.95 19.61
CA LEU A 806 25.71 13.39 19.86
C LEU A 806 27.15 13.87 19.66
N HIS A 807 28.18 13.09 20.02
CA HIS A 807 29.57 13.38 19.68
C HIS A 807 29.75 13.47 18.16
N ASN A 808 29.27 12.45 17.47
CA ASN A 808 29.35 12.33 16.03
C ASN A 808 28.64 13.49 15.31
N TYR A 809 27.39 13.78 15.67
CA TYR A 809 26.58 14.85 15.09
C TYR A 809 27.12 16.26 15.36
N LYS A 810 27.68 16.50 16.56
CA LYS A 810 28.15 17.84 16.98
C LYS A 810 29.59 18.14 16.57
N ILE A 811 30.47 17.13 16.49
CA ILE A 811 31.92 17.32 16.36
C ILE A 811 32.53 16.54 15.18
N VAL A 812 32.23 15.24 15.06
CA VAL A 812 33.00 14.32 14.19
C VAL A 812 32.54 14.37 12.73
N TRP A 813 31.24 14.38 12.47
CA TRP A 813 30.72 14.21 11.11
C TRP A 813 30.81 15.50 10.26
N PRO A 814 31.31 15.42 9.01
CA PRO A 814 31.21 16.52 8.05
C PRO A 814 29.76 16.97 7.85
N LYS A 815 29.52 18.29 7.82
CA LYS A 815 28.16 18.86 7.67
C LYS A 815 27.36 18.23 6.52
N LYS A 816 27.99 17.96 5.37
CA LYS A 816 27.36 17.30 4.21
C LYS A 816 26.80 15.92 4.54
N ILE A 817 27.66 15.00 4.99
CA ILE A 817 27.28 13.63 5.41
C ILE A 817 26.21 13.65 6.51
N ARG A 818 26.40 14.52 7.50
CA ARG A 818 25.48 14.71 8.63
C ARG A 818 24.09 15.21 8.17
N ASP A 819 24.03 16.14 7.22
CA ASP A 819 22.78 16.64 6.69
C ASP A 819 22.09 15.59 5.79
N ILE A 820 22.86 14.77 5.04
CA ILE A 820 22.36 13.62 4.28
C ILE A 820 21.73 12.58 5.22
N LEU A 821 22.37 12.24 6.34
CA LEU A 821 21.80 11.36 7.36
C LEU A 821 20.43 11.87 7.82
N LEU A 822 20.32 13.15 8.17
CA LEU A 822 19.03 13.72 8.60
C LEU A 822 17.95 13.73 7.51
N GLN A 823 18.30 13.65 6.23
CA GLN A 823 17.36 13.49 5.12
C GLN A 823 16.95 12.02 4.86
N ASN A 824 17.59 11.04 5.52
CA ASN A 824 17.43 9.60 5.25
C ASN A 824 17.21 8.73 6.49
N TRP A 825 17.10 9.35 7.67
CA TRP A 825 16.87 8.66 8.94
C TRP A 825 15.42 8.19 9.16
N LEU A 826 14.50 8.66 8.30
CA LEU A 826 13.08 8.36 8.28
C LEU A 826 12.67 8.06 6.84
N VAL A 827 11.71 7.16 6.66
CA VAL A 827 11.18 6.75 5.35
C VAL A 827 9.70 7.12 5.23
N ASN A 828 9.17 7.22 4.02
CA ASN A 828 7.77 7.53 3.78
C ASN A 828 7.27 6.77 2.54
N THR A 829 6.36 5.83 2.74
CA THR A 829 5.95 4.87 1.70
C THR A 829 4.62 5.22 1.01
N THR A 830 3.90 6.23 1.49
CA THR A 830 2.79 6.88 0.74
C THR A 830 3.24 8.10 -0.08
N GLY A 831 4.37 8.71 0.28
CA GLY A 831 4.77 10.04 -0.17
C GLY A 831 3.94 11.20 0.43
N ARG A 832 2.99 10.94 1.33
CA ARG A 832 2.09 11.97 1.90
C ARG A 832 2.77 12.79 3.00
N PRO A 833 2.39 14.07 3.19
CA PRO A 833 2.71 14.80 4.40
C PRO A 833 2.21 14.03 5.63
N ASN A 834 3.00 14.04 6.71
CA ASN A 834 2.72 13.30 7.94
C ASN A 834 2.66 11.75 7.80
N GLY A 835 3.19 11.19 6.71
CA GLY A 835 3.31 9.74 6.46
C GLY A 835 4.72 9.16 6.66
N PHE A 836 5.56 9.80 7.47
CA PHE A 836 6.93 9.31 7.76
C PHE A 836 6.95 8.32 8.93
N LEU A 837 7.82 7.32 8.84
CA LEU A 837 8.08 6.31 9.86
C LEU A 837 9.59 6.04 10.04
N GLU A 838 9.94 5.37 11.13
CA GLU A 838 11.29 4.97 11.49
C GLU A 838 11.87 3.92 10.50
N VAL A 839 13.16 4.04 10.14
CA VAL A 839 13.84 3.13 9.19
C VAL A 839 13.83 1.67 9.65
N ASP A 840 14.11 1.43 10.93
CA ASP A 840 14.07 0.09 11.55
C ASP A 840 12.64 -0.42 11.74
N ARG A 841 11.65 0.46 11.94
CA ARG A 841 10.23 0.07 11.92
C ARG A 841 9.76 -0.46 10.57
N LEU A 842 10.27 0.09 9.46
CA LEU A 842 10.03 -0.49 8.14
C LEU A 842 10.60 -1.91 8.06
N GLN A 843 11.81 -2.16 8.59
CA GLN A 843 12.41 -3.50 8.59
C GLN A 843 11.61 -4.48 9.45
N GLU A 844 11.19 -4.12 10.68
CA GLU A 844 10.39 -5.03 11.50
C GLU A 844 8.96 -5.22 10.96
N HIS A 845 8.37 -4.22 10.30
CA HIS A 845 7.15 -4.45 9.52
C HIS A 845 7.38 -5.51 8.42
N LEU A 846 8.48 -5.45 7.66
CA LEU A 846 8.81 -6.45 6.65
C LEU A 846 9.09 -7.83 7.27
N ASN A 847 9.79 -7.89 8.40
CA ASN A 847 10.00 -9.12 9.17
C ASN A 847 8.68 -9.73 9.62
N TYR A 848 7.74 -8.94 10.15
CA TYR A 848 6.42 -9.40 10.58
C TYR A 848 5.63 -10.08 9.45
N TRP A 849 5.62 -9.50 8.25
CA TRP A 849 4.99 -10.14 7.08
C TRP A 849 5.68 -11.46 6.69
N ILE A 850 7.01 -11.54 6.80
CA ILE A 850 7.79 -12.77 6.54
C ILE A 850 7.59 -13.83 7.65
N LYS A 851 7.44 -13.43 8.92
CA LYS A 851 7.23 -14.33 10.07
C LYS A 851 5.84 -14.97 10.05
N ASN A 852 4.79 -14.18 9.77
CA ASN A 852 3.41 -14.53 10.13
C ASN A 852 2.47 -14.81 8.94
N TYR A 853 2.66 -14.15 7.79
CA TYR A 853 1.83 -14.35 6.59
C TYR A 853 2.58 -15.23 5.59
N PHE A 854 3.83 -14.85 5.31
CA PHE A 854 4.70 -15.56 4.39
C PHE A 854 5.59 -16.57 5.13
N GLN A 855 5.00 -17.45 5.94
CA GLN A 855 5.70 -18.57 6.56
C GLN A 855 5.52 -19.87 5.77
N ALA A 856 6.61 -20.52 5.38
CA ALA A 856 6.54 -21.86 4.82
C ALA A 856 6.22 -22.91 5.90
N HIS A 857 5.08 -23.59 5.76
CA HIS A 857 4.75 -24.73 6.61
C HIS A 857 5.40 -26.04 6.14
N GLY A 858 5.66 -26.94 7.09
CA GLY A 858 6.14 -28.30 6.86
C GLY A 858 7.50 -28.36 6.15
N SER A 859 7.63 -29.27 5.18
CA SER A 859 8.90 -29.56 4.49
C SER A 859 9.46 -28.44 3.61
N ASN A 860 8.76 -27.30 3.47
CA ASN A 860 9.28 -26.11 2.80
C ASN A 860 10.00 -25.14 3.77
N ALA A 861 9.76 -25.26 5.09
CA ALA A 861 10.31 -24.40 6.14
C ALA A 861 11.86 -24.40 6.11
N SER A 862 12.45 -23.38 5.49
CA SER A 862 13.89 -23.36 5.20
C SER A 862 14.40 -21.95 4.88
N TRP A 863 15.70 -21.72 5.12
CA TRP A 863 16.37 -20.46 4.78
C TRP A 863 16.39 -20.21 3.27
N ASN A 864 16.52 -21.27 2.44
CA ASN A 864 16.41 -21.17 0.99
C ASN A 864 15.04 -20.64 0.54
N TRP A 865 13.97 -20.99 1.27
CA TRP A 865 12.62 -20.53 0.98
C TRP A 865 12.38 -19.11 1.50
N LEU A 866 12.86 -18.78 2.71
CA LEU A 866 12.80 -17.41 3.23
C LEU A 866 13.57 -16.43 2.34
N GLY A 867 14.75 -16.85 1.84
CA GLY A 867 15.50 -16.10 0.84
C GLY A 867 14.79 -15.97 -0.52
N ALA A 868 13.86 -16.87 -0.85
CA ALA A 868 12.99 -16.73 -2.02
C ALA A 868 11.91 -15.67 -1.81
N ILE A 869 11.23 -15.70 -0.65
CA ILE A 869 10.04 -14.89 -0.39
C ILE A 869 10.38 -13.44 0.00
N SER A 870 11.48 -13.22 0.73
CA SER A 870 11.82 -11.91 1.30
C SER A 870 11.93 -10.80 0.25
N PRO A 871 12.62 -10.98 -0.91
CA PRO A 871 12.66 -9.95 -1.96
C PRO A 871 11.32 -9.64 -2.63
N CYS A 872 10.31 -10.49 -2.43
CA CYS A 872 8.98 -10.36 -3.05
C CYS A 872 7.93 -9.75 -2.10
N VAL A 873 8.22 -9.63 -0.79
CA VAL A 873 7.28 -9.27 0.28
C VAL A 873 6.40 -8.04 -0.03
N VAL A 874 6.98 -6.97 -0.59
CA VAL A 874 6.26 -5.72 -0.91
C VAL A 874 5.28 -5.93 -2.06
N ILE A 875 5.66 -6.69 -3.08
CA ILE A 875 4.82 -6.98 -4.26
C ILE A 875 3.70 -7.95 -3.90
N LEU A 876 3.98 -8.96 -3.06
CA LEU A 876 2.97 -9.93 -2.62
C LEU A 876 1.92 -9.27 -1.70
N ARG A 877 2.32 -8.39 -0.77
CA ARG A 877 1.37 -7.55 -0.02
C ARG A 877 0.55 -6.64 -0.95
N SER A 878 1.18 -6.04 -1.97
CA SER A 878 0.48 -5.19 -2.93
C SER A 878 -0.56 -5.97 -3.75
N LEU A 879 -0.24 -7.20 -4.14
CA LEU A 879 -1.17 -8.15 -4.79
C LEU A 879 -2.34 -8.53 -3.87
N SER A 880 -2.06 -8.83 -2.60
CA SER A 880 -3.07 -9.18 -1.61
C SER A 880 -4.05 -8.03 -1.36
N ASN A 881 -3.54 -6.80 -1.20
CA ASN A 881 -4.36 -5.59 -1.07
C ASN A 881 -5.24 -5.36 -2.32
N GLU A 882 -4.71 -5.57 -3.52
CA GLU A 882 -5.47 -5.42 -4.78
C GLU A 882 -6.59 -6.44 -4.91
N ILE A 883 -6.31 -7.73 -4.67
CA ILE A 883 -7.30 -8.80 -4.76
C ILE A 883 -8.38 -8.62 -3.70
N SER A 884 -8.00 -8.29 -2.46
CA SER A 884 -8.94 -7.99 -1.37
C SER A 884 -9.88 -6.83 -1.74
N SER A 885 -9.32 -5.76 -2.34
CA SER A 885 -10.12 -4.63 -2.80
C SER A 885 -10.95 -4.89 -4.06
N THR A 886 -10.63 -5.92 -4.86
CA THR A 886 -11.36 -6.25 -6.11
C THR A 886 -12.45 -7.28 -5.87
N LEU A 887 -12.18 -8.33 -5.09
CA LEU A 887 -13.14 -9.37 -4.74
C LEU A 887 -14.13 -8.95 -3.65
N GLY A 888 -13.96 -7.75 -3.08
CA GLY A 888 -14.90 -7.15 -2.15
C GLY A 888 -14.89 -7.80 -0.77
N ALA A 889 -13.71 -8.23 -0.29
CA ALA A 889 -13.54 -8.70 1.08
C ALA A 889 -13.96 -7.58 2.04
N ARG A 890 -15.08 -7.77 2.75
CA ARG A 890 -15.70 -6.77 3.63
C ARG A 890 -15.04 -6.68 5.02
N GLN A 891 -13.73 -6.91 5.10
CA GLN A 891 -12.96 -6.47 6.26
C GLN A 891 -12.92 -4.95 6.27
N GLY A 892 -12.98 -4.36 7.47
CA GLY A 892 -13.03 -2.91 7.63
C GLY A 892 -11.73 -2.27 7.15
N LYS A 893 -11.77 -1.62 5.97
CA LYS A 893 -10.65 -0.77 5.47
C LYS A 893 -10.29 0.40 6.42
N ARG A 894 -11.12 0.61 7.44
CA ARG A 894 -10.89 1.47 8.60
C ARG A 894 -11.31 0.68 9.83
N HIS A 895 -10.41 0.47 10.78
CA HIS A 895 -10.83 0.27 12.15
C HIS A 895 -11.47 1.58 12.63
N ALA A 896 -12.67 1.52 13.21
CA ALA A 896 -13.28 2.68 13.84
C ALA A 896 -12.46 3.03 15.09
N THR A 897 -11.83 4.21 15.11
CA THR A 897 -11.05 4.68 16.27
C THR A 897 -11.87 4.52 17.56
N PRO A 898 -11.42 3.73 18.55
CA PRO A 898 -12.20 3.47 19.75
C PRO A 898 -12.62 4.74 20.49
N ASP A 899 -13.88 4.82 20.92
CA ASP A 899 -14.38 5.96 21.70
C ASP A 899 -13.87 5.92 23.14
N ARG A 900 -12.72 6.57 23.35
CA ARG A 900 -12.08 6.73 24.67
C ARG A 900 -12.68 7.85 25.52
N THR A 901 -13.85 8.39 25.19
CA THR A 901 -14.46 9.50 25.95
C THR A 901 -14.71 9.11 27.41
N LYS A 902 -15.24 7.91 27.67
CA LYS A 902 -15.48 7.39 29.03
C LYS A 902 -14.18 7.19 29.82
N ASP A 903 -13.13 6.75 29.16
CA ASP A 903 -11.80 6.52 29.75
C ASP A 903 -11.19 7.85 30.23
N ILE A 904 -11.30 8.89 29.41
CA ILE A 904 -10.93 10.25 29.77
C ILE A 904 -11.79 10.75 30.93
N ASP A 905 -13.11 10.59 30.88
CA ASP A 905 -14.02 11.13 31.90
C ASP A 905 -13.75 10.53 33.29
N GLU A 906 -13.57 9.21 33.42
CA GLU A 906 -13.28 8.60 34.74
C GLU A 906 -11.85 8.92 35.21
N LEU A 907 -10.85 8.96 34.31
CA LEU A 907 -9.50 9.40 34.71
C LEU A 907 -9.48 10.88 35.12
N MET A 908 -10.21 11.76 34.43
CA MET A 908 -10.37 13.17 34.84
C MET A 908 -11.11 13.27 36.18
N ALA A 909 -12.17 12.49 36.39
CA ALA A 909 -12.88 12.43 37.66
C ALA A 909 -11.94 12.00 38.80
N SER A 910 -11.04 11.05 38.55
CA SER A 910 -10.01 10.64 39.52
C SER A 910 -8.96 11.73 39.77
N LEU A 911 -8.37 12.32 38.72
CA LEU A 911 -7.38 13.41 38.84
C LEU A 911 -7.94 14.61 39.63
N ALA A 912 -9.22 14.94 39.43
CA ALA A 912 -9.94 15.97 40.18
C ALA A 912 -10.23 15.55 41.63
N ARG A 913 -10.83 14.37 41.84
CA ARG A 913 -11.14 13.78 43.17
C ARG A 913 -9.91 13.73 44.08
N HIS A 914 -8.76 13.36 43.53
CA HIS A 914 -7.48 13.25 44.23
C HIS A 914 -6.60 14.50 44.13
N LYS A 915 -7.08 15.60 43.51
CA LYS A 915 -6.38 16.90 43.43
C LYS A 915 -4.95 16.79 42.86
N VAL A 916 -4.76 16.00 41.80
CA VAL A 916 -3.40 15.63 41.33
C VAL A 916 -2.60 16.84 40.82
N TYR A 917 -3.25 17.79 40.14
CA TYR A 917 -2.63 19.04 39.67
C TYR A 917 -2.98 20.27 40.52
N GLU A 918 -3.33 20.07 41.80
CA GLU A 918 -3.36 21.11 42.83
C GLU A 918 -2.20 20.86 43.80
N TYR A 919 -1.42 21.88 44.10
CA TYR A 919 -0.36 21.78 45.11
C TYR A 919 -0.98 21.68 46.51
N CYS A 920 -0.76 20.54 47.16
CA CYS A 920 -1.25 20.21 48.49
C CYS A 920 -0.03 20.09 49.44
N PRO A 921 0.33 21.17 50.19
CA PRO A 921 1.48 21.16 51.08
C PRO A 921 1.45 20.00 52.07
N GLY A 922 2.57 19.31 52.22
CA GLY A 922 2.72 18.16 53.12
C GLY A 922 2.17 16.84 52.56
N ARG A 923 1.59 16.81 51.35
CA ARG A 923 1.09 15.57 50.73
C ARG A 923 2.27 14.64 50.41
N ARG A 924 2.20 13.44 50.99
CA ARG A 924 3.24 12.41 50.92
C ARG A 924 2.63 11.10 50.45
N PHE A 925 3.47 10.20 49.96
CA PHE A 925 3.09 8.81 49.77
C PHE A 925 3.08 8.06 51.12
N ASP A 926 2.56 6.84 51.14
CA ASP A 926 2.61 6.00 52.33
C ASP A 926 4.07 5.68 52.72
N ALA A 927 4.34 5.44 54.01
CA ALA A 927 5.71 5.28 54.51
C ALA A 927 6.48 4.09 53.90
N ASP A 928 5.78 3.09 53.35
CA ASP A 928 6.39 1.99 52.60
C ASP A 928 6.37 2.19 51.07
N ASP A 929 5.71 3.22 50.53
CA ASP A 929 5.69 3.50 49.09
C ASP A 929 6.89 4.34 48.62
N THR A 930 7.92 3.60 48.19
CA THR A 930 9.16 4.11 47.61
C THR A 930 9.00 4.63 46.16
N SER A 931 7.79 4.77 45.63
CA SER A 931 7.54 5.17 44.23
C SER A 931 7.79 6.65 43.91
N GLN A 932 8.59 7.37 44.71
CA GLN A 932 8.93 8.77 44.44
C GLN A 932 9.82 8.84 43.21
N VAL A 933 9.27 9.36 42.11
CA VAL A 933 10.02 9.52 40.86
C VAL A 933 11.00 10.70 40.98
N ASP A 934 12.22 10.51 40.48
CA ASP A 934 13.25 11.54 40.39
C ASP A 934 13.21 12.27 39.04
N ASP A 935 13.79 13.47 38.98
CA ASP A 935 14.10 14.08 37.69
C ASP A 935 15.16 13.26 36.97
N VAL A 936 14.73 12.41 36.03
CA VAL A 936 15.59 11.52 35.25
C VAL A 936 16.65 12.23 34.41
N ILE A 937 16.43 13.49 34.02
CA ILE A 937 17.40 14.29 33.27
C ILE A 937 18.47 14.82 34.23
N ALA A 938 18.06 15.38 35.37
CA ALA A 938 19.00 15.82 36.40
C ALA A 938 19.80 14.65 36.99
N LEU A 939 19.15 13.51 37.25
CA LEU A 939 19.77 12.28 37.71
C LEU A 939 20.75 11.71 36.67
N GLY A 940 20.36 11.69 35.39
CA GLY A 940 21.21 11.25 34.29
C GLY A 940 22.46 12.11 34.11
N LEU A 941 22.32 13.44 34.18
CA LEU A 941 23.45 14.38 34.15
C LEU A 941 24.37 14.19 35.37
N ASN A 942 23.81 14.00 36.57
CA ASN A 942 24.60 13.68 37.77
C ASN A 942 25.37 12.35 37.61
N LYS A 943 24.72 11.29 37.10
CA LYS A 943 25.34 9.99 36.81
C LYS A 943 26.43 10.06 35.72
N LEU A 944 26.35 11.03 34.80
CA LEU A 944 27.38 11.28 33.79
C LEU A 944 28.60 12.03 34.36
N MET A 945 28.39 12.88 35.38
CA MET A 945 29.42 13.78 35.95
C MET A 945 30.06 13.28 37.27
N LYS A 946 29.45 12.33 37.99
CA LYS A 946 29.92 11.85 39.30
C LYS A 946 30.24 10.34 39.25
N GLY A 947 31.52 9.99 39.12
CA GLY A 947 31.91 8.60 38.87
C GLY A 947 33.41 8.26 38.87
N GLY A 948 34.24 8.95 39.67
CA GLY A 948 35.65 8.58 39.87
C GLY A 948 36.47 8.36 38.59
N ALA A 949 37.22 7.26 38.52
CA ALA A 949 38.00 6.86 37.35
C ALA A 949 37.18 6.13 36.26
N THR A 950 35.87 5.93 36.48
CA THR A 950 34.96 5.17 35.62
C THR A 950 33.82 6.02 35.05
N LEU A 951 34.04 7.34 34.93
CA LEU A 951 33.11 8.29 34.31
C LEU A 951 32.78 7.88 32.86
N PRO A 952 31.49 7.69 32.48
CA PRO A 952 31.14 7.24 31.13
C PRO A 952 31.63 8.16 30.01
N LEU A 953 31.65 9.48 30.25
CA LEU A 953 32.20 10.46 29.30
C LEU A 953 33.72 10.32 29.14
N ALA A 954 34.44 10.02 30.22
CA ALA A 954 35.89 9.81 30.17
C ALA A 954 36.23 8.48 29.47
N HIS A 955 35.45 7.43 29.72
CA HIS A 955 35.57 6.16 29.01
C HIS A 955 35.34 6.34 27.50
N HIS A 956 34.23 6.98 27.11
CA HIS A 956 33.94 7.32 25.71
C HIS A 956 35.08 8.09 25.03
N ASN A 957 35.58 9.14 25.68
CA ASN A 957 36.71 9.93 25.15
C ASN A 957 38.01 9.12 25.07
N ALA A 958 38.28 8.22 26.03
CA ALA A 958 39.46 7.35 26.02
C ALA A 958 39.39 6.32 24.88
N SER A 959 38.25 5.63 24.70
CA SER A 959 38.01 4.74 23.57
C SER A 959 38.13 5.47 22.23
N PHE A 960 37.54 6.67 22.12
CA PHE A 960 37.66 7.51 20.93
C PHE A 960 39.11 7.92 20.63
N LYS A 961 39.91 8.22 21.68
CA LYS A 961 41.34 8.55 21.52
C LYS A 961 42.19 7.34 21.14
N ALA A 962 41.91 6.17 21.70
CA ALA A 962 42.55 4.92 21.28
C ALA A 962 42.25 4.64 19.80
N LEU A 963 40.99 4.76 19.37
CA LEU A 963 40.58 4.54 17.98
C LEU A 963 41.17 5.59 17.01
N GLN A 964 41.31 6.85 17.42
CA GLN A 964 42.06 7.87 16.69
C GLN A 964 43.57 7.57 16.59
N ALA A 965 44.17 6.91 17.57
CA ALA A 965 45.57 6.49 17.49
C ALA A 965 45.72 5.29 16.54
N ALA A 966 44.87 4.28 16.72
CA ALA A 966 44.83 3.05 15.93
C ALA A 966 44.63 3.31 14.43
N TYR A 967 43.68 4.18 14.05
CA TYR A 967 43.47 4.53 12.64
C TYR A 967 44.57 5.40 12.01
N ARG A 968 45.54 5.91 12.78
CA ARG A 968 46.72 6.62 12.24
C ARG A 968 47.91 5.69 11.99
N ILE A 969 47.85 4.44 12.46
CA ILE A 969 48.82 3.40 12.15
C ILE A 969 48.48 2.83 10.75
N PRO A 970 49.43 2.70 9.82
CA PRO A 970 49.19 2.08 8.52
C PRO A 970 48.70 0.63 8.68
N PRO A 971 47.64 0.20 7.98
CA PRO A 971 47.06 -1.12 8.17
C PRO A 971 48.01 -2.23 7.71
N LEU A 972 48.03 -3.36 8.43
CA LEU A 972 48.82 -4.54 8.07
C LEU A 972 48.37 -5.17 6.74
N VAL A 973 47.09 -5.11 6.41
CA VAL A 973 46.51 -5.70 5.19
C VAL A 973 45.60 -4.70 4.48
N GLY A 974 45.80 -4.52 3.17
CA GLY A 974 45.02 -3.59 2.33
C GLY A 974 45.63 -2.19 2.24
N THR A 975 45.08 -1.35 1.36
CA THR A 975 45.56 0.04 1.16
C THR A 975 44.88 1.00 2.13
N SER A 976 45.63 1.94 2.72
CA SER A 976 45.02 3.11 3.37
C SER A 976 44.41 4.04 2.32
N SER A 977 43.26 4.65 2.65
CA SER A 977 42.62 5.74 1.88
C SER A 977 43.62 6.86 1.55
N SER A 978 44.40 7.27 2.55
CA SER A 978 45.44 8.31 2.43
C SER A 978 46.54 8.04 1.39
N ALA A 979 46.84 6.77 1.06
CA ALA A 979 47.86 6.44 0.06
C ALA A 979 47.37 6.64 -1.38
N ARG A 980 46.05 6.63 -1.62
CA ARG A 980 45.46 6.80 -2.96
C ARG A 980 45.39 8.25 -3.40
N GLU A 981 44.99 9.17 -2.53
CA GLU A 981 44.96 10.61 -2.88
C GLU A 981 46.39 11.11 -3.23
N ALA A 982 47.40 10.66 -2.49
CA ALA A 982 48.81 10.95 -2.77
C ALA A 982 49.30 10.40 -4.13
N THR A 983 48.84 9.22 -4.56
CA THR A 983 49.21 8.65 -5.88
C THR A 983 48.42 9.25 -7.04
N SER A 984 47.21 9.75 -6.80
CA SER A 984 46.42 10.47 -7.82
C SER A 984 46.97 11.88 -8.14
N GLN A 985 47.64 12.54 -7.18
CA GLN A 985 48.26 13.85 -7.38
C GLN A 985 49.70 13.76 -7.93
N ALA A 986 50.36 12.60 -7.80
CA ALA A 986 51.72 12.37 -8.28
C ALA A 986 51.81 11.84 -9.73
N ALA A 987 50.71 11.91 -10.50
CA ALA A 987 50.67 11.46 -11.89
C ALA A 987 51.23 12.48 -12.90
N ASP A 988 51.33 13.76 -12.52
CA ASP A 988 51.81 14.87 -13.36
C ASP A 988 53.17 15.43 -12.88
N GLU A 989 54.24 14.62 -12.84
CA GLU A 989 55.65 15.08 -12.99
C GLU A 989 56.64 13.90 -13.13
N GLU A 990 57.72 14.06 -13.92
CA GLU A 990 58.70 12.99 -14.20
C GLU A 990 59.94 12.99 -13.28
N ALA A 991 60.24 11.81 -12.69
CA ALA A 991 61.59 11.35 -12.29
C ALA A 991 62.29 12.12 -11.12
N PRO A 992 63.42 11.64 -10.54
CA PRO A 992 64.21 10.45 -10.85
C PRO A 992 64.38 9.46 -9.67
N ALA A 993 65.35 8.54 -9.76
CA ALA A 993 65.42 7.31 -8.95
C ALA A 993 66.56 7.23 -7.91
N ARG A 994 66.41 6.26 -6.98
CA ARG A 994 67.38 5.68 -6.02
C ARG A 994 67.81 6.52 -4.80
N ALA A 995 67.51 5.98 -3.61
CA ALA A 995 68.55 5.61 -2.64
C ALA A 995 68.06 4.59 -1.58
N ALA A 996 68.93 3.64 -1.25
CA ALA A 996 69.04 2.94 0.04
C ALA A 996 70.52 3.12 0.49
N PRO A 997 70.94 2.90 1.76
CA PRO A 997 70.29 2.10 2.82
C PRO A 997 70.35 2.72 4.25
N ALA A 998 69.88 1.97 5.27
CA ALA A 998 70.51 1.85 6.59
C ALA A 998 69.90 0.66 7.37
N THR A 999 70.64 0.06 8.31
CA THR A 999 70.18 -1.10 9.12
C THR A 999 70.48 -0.96 10.61
N ALA A 1000 69.55 -1.45 11.44
CA ALA A 1000 69.69 -1.74 12.88
C ALA A 1000 69.93 -0.52 13.83
N PRO A 1001 69.77 -0.68 15.17
CA PRO A 1001 69.37 -1.88 15.92
C PRO A 1001 67.93 -1.83 16.46
N GLY A 1002 67.41 -2.97 16.93
CA GLY A 1002 66.06 -3.09 17.50
C GLY A 1002 66.02 -3.01 19.03
N SER A 1003 64.82 -2.83 19.58
CA SER A 1003 64.52 -2.83 21.03
C SER A 1003 63.52 -3.93 21.40
N SER A 1004 64.02 -5.11 21.77
CA SER A 1004 63.21 -6.21 22.30
C SER A 1004 62.73 -5.90 23.73
N SER A 1005 61.69 -5.07 23.86
CA SER A 1005 61.23 -4.57 25.17
C SER A 1005 59.72 -4.23 25.25
N LEU A 1006 58.86 -4.97 24.54
CA LEU A 1006 57.39 -4.87 24.77
C LEU A 1006 56.62 -6.20 24.70
N ALA A 1007 57.28 -7.32 24.34
CA ALA A 1007 56.66 -8.64 24.34
C ALA A 1007 56.64 -9.35 25.72
N ALA A 1008 57.28 -8.76 26.74
CA ALA A 1008 57.47 -9.37 28.06
C ALA A 1008 56.76 -8.63 29.21
N ALA A 1009 55.88 -7.66 28.88
CA ALA A 1009 55.16 -6.83 29.85
C ALA A 1009 53.63 -7.02 29.82
N ILE A 1010 53.14 -7.99 29.04
CA ILE A 1010 51.71 -8.26 28.84
C ILE A 1010 51.26 -9.52 29.60
N ASP A 1011 52.13 -10.54 29.71
CA ASP A 1011 51.81 -11.80 30.40
C ASP A 1011 51.62 -11.66 31.93
N GLU A 1012 52.20 -10.63 32.56
CA GLU A 1012 52.19 -10.48 34.04
C GLU A 1012 50.98 -9.68 34.59
N VAL A 1013 50.03 -9.28 33.73
CA VAL A 1013 48.82 -8.51 34.11
C VAL A 1013 47.52 -9.31 33.93
N MET A 1014 47.59 -10.52 33.33
CA MET A 1014 46.43 -11.35 33.00
C MET A 1014 45.88 -12.23 34.15
N ASP A 1015 46.44 -12.16 35.36
CA ASP A 1015 46.04 -13.01 36.50
C ASP A 1015 45.67 -12.23 37.78
N ARG A 1016 44.48 -11.60 37.76
CA ARG A 1016 43.62 -11.34 38.93
C ARG A 1016 42.20 -10.93 38.51
N PRO A 1017 41.19 -11.08 39.39
CA PRO A 1017 39.86 -11.51 38.97
C PRO A 1017 39.05 -10.45 38.22
N HIS A 1018 38.19 -10.95 37.34
CA HIS A 1018 37.09 -10.20 36.73
C HIS A 1018 36.26 -9.47 37.80
N ILE A 1019 35.86 -8.23 37.50
CA ILE A 1019 34.77 -7.58 38.22
C ILE A 1019 33.47 -8.10 37.62
N GLU A 1020 33.06 -9.30 38.07
CA GLU A 1020 31.72 -9.87 37.82
C GLU A 1020 30.69 -9.13 38.68
N VAL A 1021 30.43 -7.86 38.35
CA VAL A 1021 29.34 -7.07 38.91
C VAL A 1021 28.74 -6.21 37.79
N LEU A 1022 27.64 -6.69 37.18
CA LEU A 1022 26.54 -5.97 36.49
C LEU A 1022 25.85 -6.84 35.40
N ASN A 1023 26.56 -7.81 34.81
CA ASN A 1023 26.06 -8.61 33.67
C ASN A 1023 24.71 -9.32 33.90
N ASP A 1024 24.40 -9.74 35.13
CA ASP A 1024 23.22 -10.57 35.41
C ASP A 1024 21.92 -9.76 35.38
N GLU A 1025 21.94 -8.48 35.78
CA GLU A 1025 20.78 -7.59 35.60
C GLU A 1025 20.69 -7.08 34.15
N GLU A 1026 21.82 -6.82 33.48
CA GLU A 1026 21.81 -6.39 32.07
C GLU A 1026 21.21 -7.46 31.13
N ASN A 1027 21.55 -8.74 31.34
CA ASN A 1027 20.93 -9.84 30.61
C ASN A 1027 19.44 -10.00 30.94
N LEU A 1028 19.01 -9.73 32.18
CA LEU A 1028 17.60 -9.81 32.56
C LEU A 1028 16.76 -8.77 31.81
N TRP A 1029 17.18 -7.50 31.79
CA TRP A 1029 16.45 -6.46 31.06
C TRP A 1029 16.49 -6.65 29.54
N ALA A 1030 17.60 -7.14 28.98
CA ALA A 1030 17.71 -7.48 27.56
C ALA A 1030 17.01 -8.81 27.18
N ALA A 1031 16.62 -9.64 28.16
CA ALA A 1031 15.72 -10.76 27.96
C ALA A 1031 14.26 -10.28 27.98
N MET A 1032 13.88 -9.53 29.01
CA MET A 1032 12.53 -8.95 29.16
C MET A 1032 12.14 -8.00 28.01
N GLU A 1033 13.12 -7.31 27.40
CA GLU A 1033 12.89 -6.52 26.18
C GLU A 1033 12.58 -7.40 24.97
N ARG A 1034 13.26 -8.55 24.82
CA ARG A 1034 12.96 -9.54 23.78
C ARG A 1034 11.67 -10.30 24.04
N GLU A 1035 11.29 -10.49 25.30
CA GLU A 1035 10.04 -11.13 25.72
C GLU A 1035 8.82 -10.20 25.48
N ALA A 1036 8.92 -8.92 25.86
CA ALA A 1036 7.91 -7.90 25.55
C ALA A 1036 7.84 -7.51 24.05
N LEU A 1037 8.81 -7.95 23.24
CA LEU A 1037 8.78 -7.91 21.77
C LEU A 1037 8.26 -9.21 21.16
N ALA A 1038 8.47 -10.36 21.79
CA ALA A 1038 7.82 -11.62 21.41
C ALA A 1038 6.30 -11.50 21.53
N ASP A 1039 5.80 -10.71 22.49
CA ASP A 1039 4.39 -10.30 22.66
C ASP A 1039 3.78 -9.53 21.44
N PHE A 1040 4.56 -9.29 20.37
CA PHE A 1040 4.11 -8.75 19.07
C PHE A 1040 3.84 -9.85 18.01
N SER A 1041 4.30 -11.08 18.26
CA SER A 1041 3.92 -12.30 17.56
C SER A 1041 3.23 -13.21 18.56
N GLY A 1042 1.89 -13.24 18.55
CA GLY A 1042 1.07 -13.78 19.65
C GLY A 1042 1.28 -15.27 19.96
N ASP A 1043 2.27 -15.56 20.80
CA ASP A 1043 2.58 -16.88 21.37
C ASP A 1043 2.13 -16.92 22.85
N GLU A 1044 0.87 -17.29 23.11
CA GLU A 1044 0.51 -18.06 24.31
C GLU A 1044 0.13 -19.48 23.86
N GLU A 1045 0.63 -20.51 24.55
CA GLU A 1045 0.40 -21.91 24.19
C GLU A 1045 -0.99 -22.38 24.60
N ASP A 1046 -1.98 -22.31 23.70
CA ASP A 1046 -3.18 -23.15 23.81
C ASP A 1046 -2.92 -24.51 23.12
N PRO A 1047 -2.94 -25.65 23.86
CA PRO A 1047 -2.73 -26.97 23.30
C PRO A 1047 -3.94 -27.52 22.49
N TYR A 1048 -5.07 -26.82 22.40
CA TYR A 1048 -6.27 -27.25 21.67
C TYR A 1048 -6.85 -26.18 20.73
N ALA A 1049 -6.28 -26.09 19.52
CA ALA A 1049 -7.05 -25.61 18.37
C ALA A 1049 -8.28 -26.54 18.13
N PRO A 1050 -9.46 -26.01 17.74
CA PRO A 1050 -9.61 -24.82 16.90
C PRO A 1050 -10.55 -23.73 17.41
N ASP A 1051 -10.26 -22.48 17.04
CA ASP A 1051 -11.27 -21.62 16.38
C ASP A 1051 -10.59 -20.55 15.49
N LEU A 1052 -11.35 -19.91 14.60
CA LEU A 1052 -10.85 -19.08 13.48
C LEU A 1052 -11.35 -17.62 13.51
N ASP A 1053 -11.14 -16.90 14.61
CA ASP A 1053 -11.44 -15.46 14.70
C ASP A 1053 -10.23 -14.60 14.31
N ALA A 1054 -10.25 -14.10 13.07
CA ALA A 1054 -9.16 -13.36 12.44
C ALA A 1054 -9.39 -11.83 12.43
N ASP A 1055 -9.39 -11.20 13.60
CA ASP A 1055 -9.49 -9.73 13.76
C ASP A 1055 -8.16 -9.11 14.23
N TRP A 1056 -7.18 -9.04 13.32
CA TRP A 1056 -6.02 -8.15 13.44
C TRP A 1056 -5.71 -7.52 12.09
N VAL A 1057 -6.12 -6.27 11.91
CA VAL A 1057 -5.63 -5.38 10.84
C VAL A 1057 -4.97 -4.18 11.52
N PRO A 1058 -3.92 -3.55 10.96
CA PRO A 1058 -3.36 -2.35 11.54
C PRO A 1058 -4.36 -1.18 11.50
N ASP A 1059 -4.45 -0.40 12.58
CA ASP A 1059 -5.17 0.88 12.60
C ASP A 1059 -4.69 1.84 11.49
N GLU A 1060 -5.51 2.84 11.14
CA GLU A 1060 -5.29 3.76 10.01
C GLU A 1060 -3.93 4.50 9.99
N ASP A 1061 -3.22 4.55 11.13
CA ASP A 1061 -1.90 5.15 11.27
C ASP A 1061 -0.72 4.21 10.92
N ASP A 1062 -0.98 2.91 10.73
CA ASP A 1062 0.05 1.88 10.53
C ASP A 1062 0.06 1.23 9.12
N ASP A 1063 -1.04 1.26 8.35
CA ASP A 1063 -1.10 0.73 6.97
C ASP A 1063 -0.51 1.68 5.90
N ILE A 1064 0.56 2.41 6.25
CA ILE A 1064 1.21 3.45 5.41
C ILE A 1064 1.91 2.86 4.15
N MET A 1065 1.93 1.53 3.98
CA MET A 1065 2.29 0.90 2.70
C MET A 1065 1.16 0.94 1.66
N SER A 1066 -0.05 1.37 2.04
CA SER A 1066 -1.23 1.36 1.18
C SER A 1066 -1.31 2.58 0.26
N ASN A 1067 -1.25 2.33 -1.05
CA ASN A 1067 -1.42 3.34 -2.08
C ASN A 1067 -2.91 3.66 -2.35
N LYS A 1068 -3.63 4.17 -1.34
CA LYS A 1068 -4.84 5.01 -1.52
C LYS A 1068 -5.28 5.77 -0.26
N ASP A 1069 -6.02 6.84 -0.51
CA ASP A 1069 -6.98 7.59 0.33
C ASP A 1069 -6.66 7.87 1.83
N SER A 1070 -5.98 8.99 2.08
CA SER A 1070 -6.06 9.76 3.34
C SER A 1070 -5.88 11.27 3.09
N ASP A 1071 -6.54 12.12 3.89
CA ASP A 1071 -6.62 13.60 3.77
C ASP A 1071 -7.28 14.17 2.48
N ILE A 1072 -8.52 13.77 2.16
CA ILE A 1072 -9.50 14.61 1.44
C ILE A 1072 -10.85 14.54 2.16
N ASP A 1073 -11.46 15.70 2.46
CA ASP A 1073 -12.86 15.82 2.85
C ASP A 1073 -13.75 15.66 1.59
N ASP A 1074 -14.77 14.80 1.63
CA ASP A 1074 -15.90 14.85 0.69
C ASP A 1074 -17.22 14.90 1.45
N SER A 1075 -18.12 15.78 1.01
CA SER A 1075 -19.35 16.14 1.71
C SER A 1075 -20.56 15.58 0.96
N GLY A 1076 -20.82 14.29 1.17
CA GLY A 1076 -22.04 13.61 0.71
C GLY A 1076 -23.02 13.44 1.86
N GLU A 1077 -24.15 14.16 1.81
CA GLU A 1077 -25.32 13.84 2.62
C GLU A 1077 -26.04 12.63 2.01
N ASP A 1078 -26.38 11.63 2.83
CA ASP A 1078 -27.59 10.82 2.65
C ASP A 1078 -27.86 10.01 3.93
N ALA A 1079 -28.85 10.47 4.71
CA ALA A 1079 -29.22 9.88 5.99
C ALA A 1079 -30.68 9.39 5.96
N GLU A 1080 -30.89 8.16 5.51
CA GLU A 1080 -32.17 7.47 5.68
C GLU A 1080 -32.11 6.52 6.88
N GLY A 1081 -32.93 6.80 7.89
CA GLY A 1081 -33.02 5.99 9.11
C GLY A 1081 -33.98 4.81 8.95
N MET A 1082 -33.50 3.60 9.25
CA MET A 1082 -34.38 2.45 9.52
C MET A 1082 -34.80 2.46 10.99
N GLY A 1083 -36.09 2.66 11.24
CA GLY A 1083 -36.66 2.56 12.59
C GLY A 1083 -36.70 1.12 13.08
N GLY A 1084 -36.67 0.92 14.40
CA GLY A 1084 -36.85 -0.40 15.00
C GLY A 1084 -38.25 -0.93 14.76
N GLY A 1085 -38.34 -2.20 14.36
CA GLY A 1085 -39.54 -3.03 14.50
C GLY A 1085 -39.30 -4.01 15.64
N GLU A 1086 -40.22 -4.05 16.60
CA GLU A 1086 -40.27 -5.09 17.63
C GLU A 1086 -41.00 -6.30 17.03
N ASP A 1087 -40.41 -7.49 17.14
CA ASP A 1087 -41.12 -8.77 17.01
C ASP A 1087 -40.75 -9.64 18.22
N THR A 1088 -41.76 -10.19 18.89
CA THR A 1088 -41.68 -10.98 20.13
C THR A 1088 -42.43 -12.30 19.97
N GLU A 1089 -42.29 -13.21 20.95
CA GLU A 1089 -42.90 -14.56 21.00
C GLU A 1089 -42.28 -15.53 19.96
N ASP A 1090 -42.02 -16.82 20.19
CA ASP A 1090 -41.87 -17.73 21.36
C ASP A 1090 -41.04 -18.93 20.80
N GLY A 1091 -40.47 -19.91 21.51
CA GLY A 1091 -40.45 -20.38 22.92
C GLY A 1091 -39.73 -21.75 22.96
N GLU A 1092 -39.82 -22.51 24.07
CA GLU A 1092 -39.33 -23.91 24.26
C GLU A 1092 -37.77 -24.09 24.18
N ASP A 1093 -36.99 -24.17 25.26
CA ASP A 1093 -36.87 -25.16 26.37
C ASP A 1093 -36.04 -26.44 26.05
N GLU A 1094 -35.48 -27.04 27.12
CA GLU A 1094 -34.67 -28.28 27.20
C GLU A 1094 -33.23 -28.29 26.59
N GLU A 1095 -32.26 -29.08 27.08
CA GLU A 1095 -31.85 -29.43 28.47
C GLU A 1095 -30.42 -30.04 28.43
N ASN A 1096 -29.72 -30.08 29.58
CA ASN A 1096 -28.42 -30.74 29.84
C ASN A 1096 -27.17 -30.14 29.12
N VAL A 1097 -26.07 -29.75 29.78
CA VAL A 1097 -25.23 -30.42 30.80
C VAL A 1097 -24.42 -31.60 30.23
N PHE A 1098 -23.19 -31.29 29.81
CA PHE A 1098 -21.97 -31.91 30.35
C PHE A 1098 -20.75 -31.00 30.18
#